data_AF-A0A9P1BTY6-F1
#
_entry.id   AF-A0A9P1BTY6-F1
#
_cell.length_a   1.000
_cell.length_b   1.000
_cell.length_c   1.000
_cell.angle_alpha   90.00
_cell.angle_beta   90.00
_cell.angle_gamma   90.00
#
_symmetry.space_group_name_H-M   'P 1'
#
loop_
_entity.id
_entity.type
_entity.pdbx_description
1 polymer ?
#
loop_
_entity_poly.entity_id
_entity_poly.type
_entity_poly.pdbx_seq_one_letter_code
_entity_poly.pdbx_strand_id
1 'polypeptide(L)'
;MRTLPGPSPGELSAPPELGATSKAGASAPMEVPFFSELTVSETVIFAAQLEGLSLRKAALVAEKLLNRLRSGGEQRRLALACALAGEDDAAQLKALLADEPTTGLDTFQAAEMVQLLAELGQSRQCATIMTIHQPRSSVWAMIEDVLLLGPGGRAVFCGSRTEILEQLAALGHACPREGVNPADFIIDLISVHSEGAQVDEDHRRIASLAENLARAKRAVARPPGAPSLTPPAPHSSTSPWRAFHLLVRRAWLQTSRDKGTNFSRLLATGGLGFIFGAQFGFFAPDDMTAVSVTSRVGLLSFGAISMAFIGEMRALDRFAKEKKVVSRERASGFYSGFTYLCAKAVAELPSDAMFACFFAFVLHCRCGLRVPLNELMAVYCLLAVVCAALGLAIGAAIPNPERAMTAGIPIMTVHMLTGVIDPAGSAAAQPSPSMVMLRSISPIRYAIEAKWSSRPAVLSPQRLLEMAGNFNLQRILGNMPGMAGGGGQQQEDAALADTAEQVYISSLALLKMLKHGRAGVPMEVMGLMLGEFIDDYTVRVVDVFSMPQSGNSVSVEAVDPVFQAKMLDMLKQTGRPEMVVGWYHSHPGFGCWFSGTDINTQQSFEQLNPRAVGVVVDPIQSVKGKVVIDCFRLINHQMLMLGQEPRQTTSNIGHLNKPSITALIHGHYYSIAINYRKNDLEQKMLLNLGKKKWQERDGLKLTDFDSHEGDNEKTVKEMLDLTEKYNKMIQEEFKSTEDEFVVNQAGGATQKCLCKSAENLRATQLQ
;
A
#
# COMPACT_ATOMS: atom_id res chain seq x y z
N MET A 1 -46.49 -51.75 8.68
CA MET A 1 -46.56 -50.28 8.89
C MET A 1 -45.57 -49.90 9.97
N ARG A 2 -44.86 -48.77 9.77
CA ARG A 2 -43.75 -48.19 10.56
C ARG A 2 -42.34 -48.66 10.19
N THR A 3 -41.86 -48.01 9.13
CA THR A 3 -40.46 -47.70 8.84
C THR A 3 -39.76 -47.06 10.05
N LEU A 4 -38.62 -47.61 10.45
CA LEU A 4 -37.70 -46.99 11.40
C LEU A 4 -36.77 -46.00 10.66
N PRO A 5 -36.44 -44.84 11.24
CA PRO A 5 -35.63 -43.81 10.60
C PRO A 5 -34.14 -44.19 10.60
N GLY A 6 -33.46 -43.93 9.49
CA GLY A 6 -32.00 -44.04 9.36
C GLY A 6 -31.26 -42.94 10.14
N PRO A 7 -29.97 -43.13 10.44
CA PRO A 7 -29.19 -42.20 11.25
C PRO A 7 -28.96 -40.88 10.50
N SER A 8 -29.17 -39.77 11.21
CA SER A 8 -28.86 -38.41 10.79
C SER A 8 -27.35 -38.21 10.57
N PRO A 9 -26.93 -37.37 9.59
CA PRO A 9 -25.54 -37.01 9.40
C PRO A 9 -25.05 -36.24 10.64
N GLY A 10 -24.04 -36.79 11.31
CA GLY A 10 -23.43 -36.17 12.48
C GLY A 10 -22.85 -34.79 12.14
N GLU A 11 -23.28 -33.80 12.90
CA GLU A 11 -22.60 -32.52 13.02
C GLU A 11 -21.12 -32.79 13.36
N LEU A 12 -20.20 -32.41 12.48
CA LEU A 12 -18.80 -32.28 12.85
C LEU A 12 -18.72 -31.20 13.92
N SER A 13 -18.59 -31.63 15.17
CA SER A 13 -18.16 -30.78 16.27
C SER A 13 -16.91 -30.01 15.85
N ALA A 14 -16.95 -28.68 15.97
CA ALA A 14 -15.79 -27.82 15.78
C ALA A 14 -14.60 -28.39 16.59
N PRO A 15 -13.38 -28.45 16.01
CA PRO A 15 -12.23 -28.91 16.76
C PRO A 15 -12.00 -27.96 17.95
N PRO A 16 -11.57 -28.49 19.11
CA PRO A 16 -11.23 -27.65 20.26
C PRO A 16 -10.14 -26.65 19.85
N GLU A 17 -10.23 -25.42 20.37
CA GLU A 17 -9.20 -24.39 20.20
C GLU A 17 -7.81 -25.01 20.43
N LEU A 18 -6.97 -24.99 19.39
CA LEU A 18 -5.60 -25.48 19.42
C LEU A 18 -4.77 -24.61 20.39
N GLY A 19 -4.83 -24.95 21.66
CA GLY A 19 -3.87 -24.50 22.66
C GLY A 19 -2.49 -25.07 22.34
N ALA A 20 -1.51 -24.17 22.21
CA ALA A 20 -0.06 -24.43 22.19
C ALA A 20 0.36 -25.73 21.48
N THR A 21 0.34 -25.72 20.15
CA THR A 21 0.97 -26.80 19.37
C THR A 21 2.48 -26.79 19.60
N SER A 22 3.03 -27.92 20.03
CA SER A 22 4.46 -28.21 19.94
C SER A 22 4.88 -27.99 18.48
N LYS A 23 5.76 -27.01 18.22
CA LYS A 23 6.31 -26.77 16.87
C LYS A 23 7.05 -28.03 16.40
N ALA A 24 6.39 -28.84 15.59
CA ALA A 24 6.98 -29.96 14.85
C ALA A 24 7.55 -29.52 13.49
N GLY A 25 7.38 -28.24 13.15
CA GLY A 25 7.79 -27.66 11.88
C GLY A 25 7.97 -26.15 11.98
N ALA A 26 8.74 -25.62 11.03
CA ALA A 26 8.96 -24.19 10.85
C ALA A 26 7.87 -23.65 9.92
N SER A 27 7.29 -22.48 10.25
CA SER A 27 6.29 -21.82 9.41
C SER A 27 6.77 -20.44 8.99
N ALA A 28 6.74 -20.17 7.69
CA ALA A 28 7.04 -18.87 7.09
C ALA A 28 5.72 -18.23 6.60
N PRO A 29 5.18 -17.22 7.32
CA PRO A 29 3.88 -16.60 7.00
C PRO A 29 3.97 -15.57 5.88
N MET A 30 2.87 -15.32 5.16
CA MET A 30 2.69 -14.45 3.98
C MET A 30 3.31 -13.03 4.07
N GLU A 31 3.18 -12.36 5.21
CA GLU A 31 3.87 -11.11 5.51
C GLU A 31 4.47 -11.19 6.90
N VAL A 32 5.73 -10.75 7.02
CA VAL A 32 6.33 -10.52 8.33
C VAL A 32 6.49 -9.03 8.52
N PRO A 33 5.66 -8.39 9.37
CA PRO A 33 5.97 -7.05 9.82
C PRO A 33 7.31 -7.10 10.54
N PHE A 34 8.31 -6.45 9.96
CA PHE A 34 9.62 -6.26 10.57
C PHE A 34 9.66 -4.90 11.24
N PHE A 35 10.45 -4.80 12.29
CA PHE A 35 10.75 -3.52 12.91
C PHE A 35 11.72 -2.76 12.01
N SER A 36 11.32 -1.57 11.55
CA SER A 36 12.14 -0.73 10.66
C SER A 36 13.43 -0.23 11.33
N GLU A 37 13.49 -0.24 12.67
CA GLU A 37 14.63 0.22 13.46
C GLU A 37 15.74 -0.83 13.65
N LEU A 38 15.48 -2.08 13.24
CA LEU A 38 16.38 -3.21 13.35
C LEU A 38 16.93 -3.59 11.98
N THR A 39 18.21 -3.97 11.93
CA THR A 39 18.78 -4.50 10.68
C THR A 39 18.26 -5.90 10.40
N VAL A 40 18.35 -6.34 9.14
CA VAL A 40 18.04 -7.71 8.71
C VAL A 40 18.82 -8.73 9.56
N SER A 41 20.11 -8.49 9.78
CA SER A 41 20.97 -9.37 10.59
C SER A 41 20.58 -9.40 12.07
N GLU A 42 20.28 -8.25 12.67
CA GLU A 42 19.81 -8.18 14.05
C GLU A 42 18.50 -8.94 14.22
N THR A 43 17.59 -8.80 13.26
CA THR A 43 16.29 -9.47 13.28
C THR A 43 16.43 -11.00 13.29
N VAL A 44 17.27 -11.56 12.41
CA VAL A 44 17.55 -13.01 12.40
C VAL A 44 18.23 -13.45 13.70
N ILE A 45 19.19 -12.67 14.20
CA ILE A 45 19.87 -12.98 15.47
C ILE A 45 18.88 -12.97 16.63
N PHE A 46 17.98 -11.99 16.71
CA PHE A 46 16.95 -11.94 17.74
C PHE A 46 16.00 -13.13 17.66
N ALA A 47 15.56 -13.52 16.45
CA ALA A 47 14.74 -14.72 16.26
C ALA A 47 15.48 -15.99 16.73
N ALA A 48 16.73 -16.19 16.33
CA ALA A 48 17.57 -17.30 16.80
C ALA A 48 17.74 -17.30 18.32
N GLN A 49 17.92 -16.13 18.94
CA GLN A 49 18.09 -16.03 20.39
C GLN A 49 16.78 -16.30 21.17
N LEU A 50 15.62 -15.98 20.60
CA LEU A 50 14.30 -16.29 21.15
C LEU A 50 13.98 -17.79 21.09
N GLU A 51 14.49 -18.48 20.08
CA GLU A 51 14.44 -19.95 19.94
C GLU A 51 15.49 -20.65 20.82
N GLY A 52 16.39 -19.90 21.46
CA GLY A 52 17.30 -20.40 22.50
C GLY A 52 18.78 -20.47 22.14
N LEU A 53 19.16 -20.15 20.91
CA LEU A 53 20.57 -20.18 20.49
C LEU A 53 21.40 -19.12 21.21
N SER A 54 22.65 -19.46 21.52
CA SER A 54 23.64 -18.50 22.05
C SER A 54 23.94 -17.43 21.01
N LEU A 55 24.35 -16.23 21.45
CA LEU A 55 24.63 -15.10 20.55
C LEU A 55 25.61 -15.46 19.42
N ARG A 56 26.65 -16.23 19.73
CA ARG A 56 27.66 -16.67 18.74
C ARG A 56 27.07 -17.62 17.70
N LYS A 57 26.25 -18.58 18.14
CA LYS A 57 25.55 -19.50 17.22
C LYS A 57 24.51 -18.75 16.38
N ALA A 58 23.73 -17.87 17.00
CA ALA A 58 22.74 -17.04 16.34
C ALA A 58 23.37 -16.15 15.24
N ALA A 59 24.52 -15.53 15.53
CA ALA A 59 25.25 -14.74 14.54
C ALA A 59 25.77 -15.59 13.37
N LEU A 60 26.31 -16.77 13.65
CA LEU A 60 26.79 -17.70 12.61
C LEU A 60 25.63 -18.21 11.73
N VAL A 61 24.49 -18.57 12.33
CA VAL A 61 23.28 -19.00 11.61
C VAL A 61 22.74 -17.85 10.77
N ALA A 62 22.66 -16.64 11.33
CA ALA A 62 22.25 -15.45 10.59
C ALA A 62 23.18 -15.17 9.41
N GLU A 63 24.49 -15.22 9.59
CA GLU A 63 25.46 -15.00 8.52
C GLU A 63 25.34 -16.06 7.40
N LYS A 64 25.24 -17.34 7.76
CA LYS A 64 25.02 -18.44 6.80
C LYS A 64 23.72 -18.28 6.01
N LEU A 65 22.63 -17.93 6.70
CA LEU A 65 21.32 -17.73 6.07
C LEU A 65 21.34 -16.48 5.18
N LEU A 66 21.86 -15.36 5.65
CA LEU A 66 21.89 -14.11 4.89
C LEU A 66 22.80 -14.19 3.66
N ASN A 67 23.92 -14.91 3.74
CA ASN A 67 24.79 -15.15 2.59
C ASN A 67 24.11 -16.00 1.51
N ARG A 68 23.20 -16.91 1.89
CA ARG A 68 22.41 -17.73 0.95
C ARG A 68 21.21 -16.98 0.35
N LEU A 69 20.77 -15.88 0.95
CA LEU A 69 19.49 -15.22 0.67
C LEU A 69 19.63 -13.84 0.00
N ARG A 70 20.72 -13.63 -0.75
CA ARG A 70 21.30 -12.30 -1.03
C ARG A 70 20.69 -11.50 -2.21
N SER A 71 19.65 -11.98 -2.89
CA SER A 71 19.05 -11.30 -4.07
C SER A 71 17.53 -11.11 -3.95
N GLY A 72 17.00 -9.99 -4.47
CA GLY A 72 15.62 -9.83 -4.98
C GLY A 72 14.42 -9.74 -4.02
N GLY A 73 14.32 -10.56 -2.96
CA GLY A 73 13.10 -10.66 -2.12
C GLY A 73 13.40 -10.62 -0.63
N GLU A 74 13.96 -9.52 -0.13
CA GLU A 74 14.62 -9.44 1.18
C GLU A 74 13.71 -9.80 2.36
N GLN A 75 12.46 -9.31 2.36
CA GLN A 75 11.53 -9.53 3.48
C GLN A 75 11.04 -10.98 3.57
N ARG A 76 10.75 -11.61 2.41
CA ARG A 76 10.25 -12.98 2.34
C ARG A 76 11.32 -13.99 2.75
N ARG A 77 12.56 -13.75 2.29
CA ARG A 77 13.72 -14.54 2.68
C ARG A 77 14.10 -14.33 4.13
N LEU A 78 13.98 -13.11 4.66
CA LEU A 78 14.16 -12.81 6.08
C LEU A 78 13.13 -13.55 6.95
N ALA A 79 11.87 -13.64 6.51
CA ALA A 79 10.83 -14.39 7.20
C ALA A 79 11.19 -15.88 7.32
N LEU A 80 11.63 -16.47 6.20
CA LEU A 80 12.13 -17.84 6.14
C LEU A 80 13.38 -18.03 7.01
N ALA A 81 14.32 -17.08 6.97
CA ALA A 81 15.51 -17.11 7.81
C ALA A 81 15.16 -17.09 9.31
N CYS A 82 14.19 -16.26 9.73
CA CYS A 82 13.72 -16.22 11.11
C CYS A 82 13.03 -17.52 11.53
N ALA A 83 12.26 -18.14 10.64
CA ALA A 83 11.61 -19.43 10.91
C ALA A 83 12.63 -20.58 11.05
N LEU A 84 13.75 -20.51 10.32
CA LEU A 84 14.83 -21.50 10.36
C LEU A 84 15.92 -21.20 11.40
N ALA A 85 15.89 -19.99 11.97
CA ALA A 85 16.92 -19.48 12.88
C ALA A 85 17.04 -20.29 14.17
N GLY A 86 15.97 -20.96 14.58
CA GLY A 86 15.86 -21.72 15.83
C GLY A 86 16.36 -23.16 15.79
N GLU A 87 16.51 -23.73 14.60
CA GLU A 87 16.90 -25.12 14.42
C GLU A 87 18.42 -25.24 14.35
N ASP A 88 19.04 -25.79 15.40
CA ASP A 88 20.44 -26.25 15.35
C ASP A 88 20.56 -27.30 14.22
N ASP A 89 21.70 -27.38 13.51
CA ASP A 89 21.97 -28.38 12.45
C ASP A 89 21.76 -29.85 12.92
N ALA A 90 21.63 -30.09 14.23
CA ALA A 90 21.40 -31.39 14.86
C ALA A 90 19.91 -31.72 15.14
N ALA A 91 19.00 -30.74 15.07
CA ALA A 91 17.57 -30.97 15.25
C ALA A 91 16.91 -31.25 13.89
N GLN A 92 16.27 -32.41 13.78
CA GLN A 92 15.64 -32.84 12.52
C GLN A 92 14.32 -32.09 12.34
N LEU A 93 14.35 -30.96 11.64
CA LEU A 93 13.16 -30.29 11.14
C LEU A 93 12.37 -31.30 10.30
N LYS A 94 11.15 -31.67 10.72
CA LYS A 94 10.36 -32.69 10.01
C LYS A 94 9.54 -32.09 8.88
N ALA A 95 9.05 -30.87 9.06
CA ALA A 95 8.23 -30.17 8.07
C ALA A 95 8.51 -28.66 8.04
N LEU A 96 8.46 -28.09 6.84
CA LEU A 96 8.53 -26.65 6.57
C LEU A 96 7.21 -26.23 5.91
N LEU A 97 6.48 -25.30 6.54
CA LEU A 97 5.20 -24.78 6.04
C LEU A 97 5.41 -23.36 5.50
N ALA A 98 5.24 -23.15 4.21
CA ALA A 98 5.39 -21.84 3.58
C ALA A 98 4.04 -21.36 3.04
N ASP A 99 3.48 -20.32 3.65
CA ASP A 99 2.16 -19.81 3.28
C ASP A 99 2.29 -18.71 2.22
N GLU A 100 1.93 -19.02 0.97
CA GLU A 100 2.04 -18.15 -0.19
C GLU A 100 3.46 -17.56 -0.40
N PRO A 101 4.49 -18.40 -0.59
CA PRO A 101 5.87 -17.95 -0.68
C PRO A 101 6.19 -17.08 -1.89
N THR A 102 5.37 -17.14 -2.94
CA THR A 102 5.58 -16.45 -4.21
C THR A 102 4.78 -15.16 -4.36
N THR A 103 3.84 -14.86 -3.45
CA THR A 103 2.97 -13.70 -3.57
C THR A 103 3.77 -12.41 -3.35
N GLY A 104 3.56 -11.42 -4.22
CA GLY A 104 4.31 -10.14 -4.21
C GLY A 104 5.74 -10.22 -4.74
N LEU A 105 6.18 -11.38 -5.27
CA LEU A 105 7.48 -11.52 -5.93
C LEU A 105 7.35 -11.46 -7.45
N ASP A 106 8.37 -10.96 -8.13
CA ASP A 106 8.46 -11.04 -9.59
C ASP A 106 8.60 -12.50 -10.06
N THR A 107 8.45 -12.74 -11.37
CA THR A 107 8.46 -14.11 -11.92
C THR A 107 9.79 -14.85 -11.69
N PHE A 108 10.92 -14.14 -11.70
CA PHE A 108 12.24 -14.72 -11.49
C PHE A 108 12.48 -15.02 -10.00
N GLN A 109 12.14 -14.09 -9.12
CA GLN A 109 12.25 -14.21 -7.68
C GLN A 109 11.33 -15.28 -7.10
N ALA A 110 10.11 -15.42 -7.65
CA ALA A 110 9.19 -16.49 -7.27
C ALA A 110 9.79 -17.87 -7.58
N ALA A 111 10.38 -18.03 -8.76
CA ALA A 111 11.08 -19.26 -9.15
C ALA A 111 12.29 -19.53 -8.23
N GLU A 112 13.11 -18.52 -7.96
CA GLU A 112 14.26 -18.62 -7.06
C GLU A 112 13.85 -18.98 -5.61
N MET A 113 12.74 -18.42 -5.12
CA MET A 113 12.20 -18.73 -3.79
C MET A 113 11.74 -20.19 -3.70
N VAL A 114 11.03 -20.70 -4.72
CA VAL A 114 10.58 -22.09 -4.75
C VAL A 114 11.78 -23.05 -4.85
N GLN A 115 12.77 -22.71 -5.67
CA GLN A 115 14.01 -23.48 -5.76
C GLN A 115 14.74 -23.54 -4.42
N LEU A 116 14.87 -22.41 -3.73
CA LEU A 116 15.45 -22.34 -2.40
C LEU A 116 14.70 -23.24 -1.39
N LEU A 117 13.37 -23.21 -1.40
CA LEU A 117 12.54 -24.06 -0.54
C LEU A 117 12.74 -25.55 -0.83
N ALA A 118 12.93 -25.92 -2.11
CA ALA A 118 13.27 -27.27 -2.52
C ALA A 118 14.67 -27.69 -2.02
N GLU A 119 15.69 -26.84 -2.22
CA GLU A 119 17.06 -27.07 -1.72
C GLU A 119 17.11 -27.19 -0.20
N LEU A 120 16.33 -26.38 0.53
CA LEU A 120 16.18 -26.47 1.98
C LEU A 120 15.50 -27.78 2.40
N GLY A 121 14.44 -28.18 1.70
CA GLY A 121 13.76 -29.46 1.90
C GLY A 121 14.70 -30.65 1.77
N GLN A 122 15.48 -30.67 0.68
CA GLN A 122 16.46 -31.72 0.40
C GLN A 122 17.62 -31.73 1.39
N SER A 123 18.25 -30.56 1.63
CA SER A 123 19.41 -30.46 2.51
C SER A 123 19.11 -30.79 3.97
N ARG A 124 17.88 -30.50 4.43
CA ARG A 124 17.45 -30.78 5.81
C ARG A 124 16.63 -32.06 5.95
N GLN A 125 16.40 -32.80 4.86
CA GLN A 125 15.52 -33.99 4.83
C GLN A 125 14.15 -33.73 5.48
N CYS A 126 13.52 -32.60 5.13
CA CYS A 126 12.25 -32.17 5.71
C CYS A 126 11.16 -32.06 4.65
N ALA A 127 9.91 -32.33 5.03
CA ALA A 127 8.76 -32.18 4.15
C ALA A 127 8.41 -30.70 3.97
N THR A 128 8.63 -30.14 2.79
CA THR A 128 8.26 -28.76 2.47
C THR A 128 6.85 -28.72 1.89
N ILE A 129 5.93 -28.05 2.57
CA ILE A 129 4.55 -27.85 2.14
C ILE A 129 4.36 -26.35 1.90
N MET A 130 3.83 -26.00 0.73
CA MET A 130 3.57 -24.61 0.40
C MET A 130 2.20 -24.42 -0.26
N THR A 131 1.57 -23.28 0.00
CA THR A 131 0.37 -22.82 -0.71
C THR A 131 0.82 -21.87 -1.82
N ILE A 132 0.32 -22.04 -3.05
CA ILE A 132 0.64 -21.14 -4.17
C ILE A 132 -0.65 -20.79 -4.91
N HIS A 133 -0.92 -19.50 -5.06
CA HIS A 133 -1.98 -18.99 -5.91
C HIS A 133 -1.46 -18.90 -7.35
N GLN A 134 -2.04 -19.68 -8.28
CA GLN A 134 -1.75 -19.66 -9.72
C GLN A 134 -0.23 -19.69 -10.08
N PRO A 135 0.45 -20.83 -9.90
CA PRO A 135 1.88 -20.93 -10.22
C PRO A 135 2.12 -20.81 -11.72
N ARG A 136 3.15 -20.06 -12.11
CA ARG A 136 3.68 -20.04 -13.48
C ARG A 136 4.18 -21.43 -13.89
N SER A 137 4.25 -21.67 -15.20
CA SER A 137 4.73 -22.94 -15.77
C SER A 137 6.15 -23.31 -15.30
N SER A 138 7.03 -22.33 -15.09
CA SER A 138 8.38 -22.53 -14.53
C SER A 138 8.34 -23.07 -13.09
N VAL A 139 7.46 -22.54 -12.26
CA VAL A 139 7.25 -22.99 -10.88
C VAL A 139 6.57 -24.35 -10.84
N TRP A 140 5.55 -24.56 -11.68
CA TRP A 140 4.86 -25.85 -11.80
C TRP A 140 5.83 -27.01 -12.11
N ALA A 141 6.84 -26.76 -12.95
CA ALA A 141 7.84 -27.76 -13.30
C ALA A 141 8.69 -28.24 -12.10
N MET A 142 8.82 -27.40 -11.05
CA MET A 142 9.60 -27.71 -9.84
C MET A 142 8.78 -28.46 -8.77
N ILE A 143 7.45 -28.52 -8.91
CA ILE A 143 6.56 -29.16 -7.94
C ILE A 143 6.55 -30.67 -8.17
N GLU A 144 6.77 -31.45 -7.11
CA GLU A 144 6.73 -32.92 -7.18
C GLU A 144 5.30 -33.45 -6.96
N ASP A 145 4.70 -33.03 -5.84
CA ASP A 145 3.35 -33.42 -5.40
C ASP A 145 2.42 -32.21 -5.31
N VAL A 146 1.15 -32.44 -5.67
CA VAL A 146 0.09 -31.44 -5.73
C VAL A 146 -1.06 -31.86 -4.82
N LEU A 147 -1.46 -30.98 -3.91
CA LEU A 147 -2.71 -31.07 -3.16
C LEU A 147 -3.67 -30.02 -3.70
N LEU A 148 -4.74 -30.48 -4.37
CA LEU A 148 -5.75 -29.60 -4.95
C LEU A 148 -6.94 -29.48 -4.01
N LEU A 149 -7.22 -28.26 -3.57
CA LEU A 149 -8.37 -27.93 -2.73
C LEU A 149 -9.43 -27.21 -3.56
N GLY A 150 -10.66 -27.71 -3.52
CA GLY A 150 -11.82 -27.09 -4.13
C GLY A 150 -12.62 -26.23 -3.14
N PRO A 151 -13.73 -25.63 -3.59
CA PRO A 151 -14.62 -24.81 -2.77
C PRO A 151 -15.03 -25.52 -1.47
N GLY A 152 -15.10 -24.76 -0.37
CA GLY A 152 -15.41 -25.29 0.96
C GLY A 152 -14.29 -26.11 1.60
N GLY A 153 -13.05 -26.04 1.08
CA GLY A 153 -11.89 -26.75 1.64
C GLY A 153 -11.86 -28.25 1.33
N ARG A 154 -12.66 -28.70 0.37
CA ARG A 154 -12.72 -30.12 -0.03
C ARG A 154 -11.46 -30.50 -0.80
N ALA A 155 -10.73 -31.52 -0.36
CA ALA A 155 -9.63 -32.08 -1.14
C ALA A 155 -10.17 -32.78 -2.39
N VAL A 156 -9.80 -32.27 -3.57
CA VAL A 156 -10.20 -32.79 -4.89
C VAL A 156 -9.18 -33.82 -5.38
N PHE A 157 -7.89 -33.53 -5.21
CA PHE A 157 -6.79 -34.40 -5.61
C PHE A 157 -5.61 -34.27 -4.65
N CYS A 158 -4.84 -35.35 -4.52
CA CYS A 158 -3.55 -35.33 -3.84
C CYS A 158 -2.66 -36.38 -4.54
N GLY A 159 -1.47 -36.04 -5.00
CA GLY A 159 -0.60 -36.98 -5.71
C GLY A 159 0.42 -36.24 -6.57
N SER A 160 1.11 -36.95 -7.47
CA SER A 160 2.15 -36.33 -8.29
C SER A 160 1.57 -35.40 -9.36
N ARG A 161 2.34 -34.37 -9.76
CA ARG A 161 1.98 -33.47 -10.86
C ARG A 161 1.75 -34.16 -12.21
N THR A 162 2.32 -35.34 -12.44
CA THR A 162 2.08 -36.12 -13.68
C THR A 162 0.79 -36.93 -13.57
N GLU A 163 0.56 -37.55 -12.41
CA GLU A 163 -0.62 -38.38 -12.13
C GLU A 163 -1.92 -37.59 -12.30
N ILE A 164 -1.97 -36.33 -11.84
CA ILE A 164 -3.17 -35.50 -12.00
C ILE A 164 -3.53 -35.27 -13.47
N LEU A 165 -2.54 -35.04 -14.33
CA LEU A 165 -2.78 -34.78 -15.75
C LEU A 165 -3.26 -36.03 -16.49
N GLU A 166 -2.72 -37.20 -16.15
CA GLU A 166 -3.16 -38.49 -16.69
C GLU A 166 -4.59 -38.83 -16.27
N GLN A 167 -4.92 -38.64 -14.99
CA GLN A 167 -6.25 -38.90 -14.47
C GLN A 167 -7.29 -37.93 -15.02
N LEU A 168 -6.97 -36.64 -15.15
CA LEU A 168 -7.85 -35.66 -15.79
C LEU A 168 -8.07 -36.00 -17.28
N ALA A 169 -7.03 -36.40 -18.00
CA ALA A 169 -7.16 -36.86 -19.39
C ALA A 169 -8.06 -38.10 -19.52
N ALA A 170 -7.94 -39.06 -18.59
CA ALA A 170 -8.80 -40.24 -18.54
C ALA A 170 -10.28 -39.92 -18.26
N LEU A 171 -10.55 -38.82 -17.55
CA LEU A 171 -11.90 -38.31 -17.28
C LEU A 171 -12.47 -37.44 -18.42
N GLY A 172 -11.74 -37.31 -19.54
CA GLY A 172 -12.16 -36.51 -20.70
C GLY A 172 -11.72 -35.05 -20.65
N HIS A 173 -10.92 -34.66 -19.64
CA HIS A 173 -10.36 -33.32 -19.48
C HIS A 173 -8.88 -33.30 -19.81
N ALA A 174 -8.54 -33.51 -21.09
CA ALA A 174 -7.15 -33.45 -21.55
C ALA A 174 -6.64 -32.00 -21.63
N CYS A 175 -5.48 -31.74 -21.03
CA CYS A 175 -4.82 -30.44 -21.15
C CYS A 175 -4.41 -30.19 -22.62
N PRO A 176 -4.73 -29.03 -23.22
CA PRO A 176 -4.25 -28.66 -24.56
C PRO A 176 -2.72 -28.65 -24.63
N ARG A 177 -2.15 -29.23 -25.68
CA ARG A 177 -0.70 -29.55 -25.76
C ARG A 177 0.21 -28.38 -26.13
N GLU A 178 -0.31 -27.20 -26.47
CA GLU A 178 0.52 -26.07 -26.92
C GLU A 178 0.21 -24.77 -26.15
N GLY A 179 1.20 -24.27 -25.41
CA GLY A 179 1.21 -22.93 -24.82
C GLY A 179 0.36 -22.71 -23.55
N VAL A 180 -0.43 -23.69 -23.12
CA VAL A 180 -1.29 -23.57 -21.92
C VAL A 180 -0.54 -24.04 -20.67
N ASN A 181 -0.60 -23.25 -19.60
CA ASN A 181 -0.05 -23.61 -18.30
C ASN A 181 -0.94 -24.69 -17.64
N PRO A 182 -0.40 -25.89 -17.30
CA PRO A 182 -1.19 -26.95 -16.70
C PRO A 182 -1.84 -26.55 -15.38
N ALA A 183 -1.17 -25.71 -14.58
CA ALA A 183 -1.72 -25.24 -13.31
C ALA A 183 -2.97 -24.37 -13.51
N ASP A 184 -2.94 -23.46 -14.48
CA ASP A 184 -4.07 -22.60 -14.82
C ASP A 184 -5.25 -23.45 -15.32
N PHE A 185 -4.98 -24.42 -16.20
CA PHE A 185 -6.00 -25.37 -16.66
C PHE A 185 -6.67 -26.14 -15.51
N ILE A 186 -5.90 -26.61 -14.52
CA ILE A 186 -6.43 -27.33 -13.37
C ILE A 186 -7.28 -26.39 -12.49
N ILE A 187 -6.82 -25.16 -12.26
CA ILE A 187 -7.53 -24.16 -11.47
C ILE A 187 -8.84 -23.76 -12.16
N ASP A 188 -8.84 -23.54 -13.47
CA ASP A 188 -10.03 -23.24 -14.26
C ASP A 188 -11.06 -24.40 -14.23
N LEU A 189 -10.58 -25.65 -14.14
CA LEU A 189 -11.45 -26.80 -13.96
C LEU A 189 -12.07 -26.90 -12.56
N ILE A 190 -11.52 -26.27 -11.53
CA ILE A 190 -12.08 -26.32 -10.18
C ILE A 190 -12.65 -24.99 -9.70
N SER A 191 -12.62 -23.96 -10.54
CA SER A 191 -13.24 -22.68 -10.27
C SER A 191 -14.76 -22.78 -10.40
N VAL A 192 -15.46 -21.98 -9.60
CA VAL A 192 -16.92 -21.86 -9.60
C VAL A 192 -17.25 -20.44 -10.00
N HIS A 193 -18.20 -20.27 -10.91
CA HIS A 193 -18.70 -18.95 -11.27
C HIS A 193 -19.42 -18.29 -10.09
N SER A 194 -19.24 -17.00 -9.88
CA SER A 194 -19.77 -16.29 -8.70
C SER A 194 -21.29 -16.10 -8.74
N GLU A 195 -21.91 -16.05 -9.93
CA GLU A 195 -23.34 -15.79 -10.12
C GLU A 195 -23.92 -16.56 -11.32
N GLY A 196 -25.19 -16.99 -11.21
CA GLY A 196 -25.96 -17.58 -12.32
C GLY A 196 -26.42 -19.03 -12.11
N ALA A 197 -27.14 -19.58 -13.11
CA ALA A 197 -27.63 -20.96 -13.09
C ALA A 197 -26.50 -22.03 -13.22
N GLN A 198 -25.29 -21.60 -13.57
CA GLN A 198 -24.11 -22.47 -13.74
C GLN A 198 -23.42 -22.82 -12.42
N VAL A 199 -23.72 -22.11 -11.31
CA VAL A 199 -23.13 -22.37 -9.99
C VAL A 199 -23.40 -23.81 -9.53
N ASP A 200 -24.65 -24.27 -9.63
CA ASP A 200 -25.03 -25.63 -9.22
C ASP A 200 -24.41 -26.70 -10.13
N GLU A 201 -24.23 -26.38 -11.41
CA GLU A 201 -23.61 -27.28 -12.40
C GLU A 201 -22.10 -27.42 -12.12
N ASP A 202 -21.41 -26.32 -11.80
CA ASP A 202 -20.01 -26.33 -11.39
C ASP A 202 -19.77 -27.09 -10.09
N HIS A 203 -20.62 -26.90 -9.08
CA HIS A 203 -20.51 -27.67 -7.83
C HIS A 203 -20.68 -29.18 -8.07
N ARG A 204 -21.61 -29.59 -8.94
CA ARG A 204 -21.80 -31.00 -9.32
C ARG A 204 -20.60 -31.55 -10.11
N ARG A 205 -20.05 -30.75 -11.03
CA ARG A 205 -18.85 -31.08 -11.79
C ARG A 205 -17.67 -31.32 -10.86
N ILE A 206 -17.38 -30.40 -9.95
CA ILE A 206 -16.28 -30.53 -8.96
C ILE A 206 -16.50 -31.71 -8.03
N ALA A 207 -17.73 -31.93 -7.55
CA ALA A 207 -18.05 -33.06 -6.69
C ALA A 207 -17.82 -34.42 -7.39
N SER A 208 -18.26 -34.54 -8.64
CA SER A 208 -18.05 -35.76 -9.43
C SER A 208 -16.57 -36.00 -9.76
N LEU A 209 -15.82 -34.93 -10.07
CA LEU A 209 -14.37 -34.98 -10.28
C LEU A 209 -13.64 -35.46 -9.02
N ALA A 210 -13.96 -34.87 -7.86
CA ALA A 210 -13.37 -35.25 -6.58
C ALA A 210 -13.65 -36.71 -6.20
N GLU A 211 -14.87 -37.22 -6.46
CA GLU A 211 -15.18 -38.62 -6.22
C GLU A 211 -14.44 -39.56 -7.16
N ASN A 212 -14.36 -39.23 -8.45
CA ASN A 212 -13.67 -40.04 -9.45
C ASN A 212 -12.16 -40.12 -9.19
N LEU A 213 -11.53 -38.99 -8.84
CA LEU A 213 -10.12 -38.93 -8.49
C LEU A 213 -9.84 -39.65 -7.15
N ALA A 214 -10.73 -39.52 -6.15
CA ALA A 214 -10.62 -40.27 -4.90
C ALA A 214 -10.76 -41.79 -5.11
N ARG A 215 -11.64 -42.23 -6.03
CA ARG A 215 -11.77 -43.65 -6.42
C ARG A 215 -10.50 -44.15 -7.10
N ALA A 216 -9.94 -43.40 -8.04
CA ALA A 216 -8.69 -43.74 -8.72
C ALA A 216 -7.53 -43.90 -7.72
N LYS A 217 -7.42 -42.99 -6.73
CA LYS A 217 -6.37 -43.05 -5.71
C LYS A 217 -6.53 -44.22 -4.73
N ARG A 218 -7.77 -44.60 -4.37
CA ARG A 218 -8.04 -45.78 -3.52
C ARG A 218 -7.66 -47.11 -4.19
N ALA A 219 -7.63 -47.16 -5.52
CA ALA A 219 -7.17 -48.34 -6.26
C ALA A 219 -5.64 -48.54 -6.19
N VAL A 220 -4.89 -47.48 -5.88
CA VAL A 220 -3.44 -47.51 -5.66
C VAL A 220 -3.19 -47.63 -4.16
N ALA A 221 -3.08 -48.88 -3.67
CA ALA A 221 -2.93 -49.16 -2.24
C ALA A 221 -1.67 -48.49 -1.64
N ARG A 222 -1.86 -47.87 -0.47
CA ARG A 222 -0.79 -47.30 0.37
C ARG A 222 0.21 -48.42 0.75
N PRO A 223 1.53 -48.21 0.62
CA PRO A 223 2.51 -49.21 1.06
C PRO A 223 2.34 -49.47 2.57
N PRO A 224 2.25 -50.74 3.00
CA PRO A 224 2.14 -51.10 4.40
C PRO A 224 3.50 -50.85 5.08
N GLY A 225 3.53 -49.97 6.09
CA GLY A 225 4.76 -49.72 6.88
C GLY A 225 5.11 -48.26 7.14
N ALA A 226 4.23 -47.29 6.89
CA ALA A 226 4.49 -45.91 7.26
C ALA A 226 4.72 -45.80 8.79
N PRO A 227 5.90 -45.35 9.25
CA PRO A 227 6.21 -45.26 10.68
C PRO A 227 5.23 -44.31 11.36
N SER A 228 4.77 -44.68 12.56
CA SER A 228 3.94 -43.80 13.39
C SER A 228 4.73 -42.54 13.71
N LEU A 229 4.27 -41.38 13.23
CA LEU A 229 4.82 -40.07 13.55
C LEU A 229 4.61 -39.81 15.05
N THR A 230 5.61 -40.11 15.88
CA THR A 230 5.65 -39.62 17.26
C THR A 230 5.77 -38.10 17.23
N PRO A 231 4.88 -37.35 17.91
CA PRO A 231 5.00 -35.91 18.00
C PRO A 231 6.38 -35.58 18.59
N PRO A 232 7.14 -34.63 17.98
CA PRO A 232 8.41 -34.23 18.52
C PRO A 232 8.23 -33.68 19.94
N ALA A 233 9.22 -33.93 20.80
CA ALA A 233 9.24 -33.40 22.15
C ALA A 233 9.12 -31.86 22.10
N PRO A 234 8.36 -31.23 23.01
CA PRO A 234 8.24 -29.79 23.06
C PRO A 234 9.64 -29.17 23.23
N HIS A 235 10.04 -28.30 22.31
CA HIS A 235 11.29 -27.56 22.41
C HIS A 235 11.34 -26.81 23.74
N SER A 236 12.53 -26.77 24.34
CA SER A 236 12.77 -26.07 25.60
C SER A 236 12.48 -24.58 25.41
N SER A 237 11.37 -24.10 25.97
CA SER A 237 11.06 -22.67 26.05
C SER A 237 12.27 -21.92 26.61
N THR A 238 12.66 -20.82 25.97
CA THR A 238 13.71 -19.96 26.53
C THR A 238 13.36 -19.56 27.95
N SER A 239 14.38 -19.51 28.82
CA SER A 239 14.18 -19.03 30.20
C SER A 239 13.48 -17.67 30.17
N PRO A 240 12.42 -17.45 30.98
CA PRO A 240 11.68 -16.19 31.03
C PRO A 240 12.59 -14.97 31.26
N TRP A 241 13.67 -15.15 32.02
CA TRP A 241 14.68 -14.12 32.28
C TRP A 241 15.50 -13.78 31.04
N ARG A 242 15.86 -14.79 30.25
CA ARG A 242 16.59 -14.58 29.00
C ARG A 242 15.70 -13.90 27.97
N ALA A 243 14.44 -14.33 27.85
CA ALA A 243 13.44 -13.67 27.03
C ALA A 243 13.24 -12.20 27.46
N PHE A 244 13.13 -11.93 28.76
CA PHE A 244 13.03 -10.58 29.30
C PHE A 244 14.22 -9.69 28.89
N HIS A 245 15.46 -10.13 29.12
CA HIS A 245 16.64 -9.34 28.74
C HIS A 245 16.74 -9.10 27.23
N LEU A 246 16.37 -10.08 26.41
CA LEU A 246 16.34 -9.94 24.95
C LEU A 246 15.29 -8.90 24.53
N LEU A 247 14.10 -8.94 25.12
CA LEU A 247 13.02 -8.00 24.84
C LEU A 247 13.38 -6.57 25.29
N VAL A 248 14.03 -6.41 26.46
CA VAL A 248 14.53 -5.10 26.92
C VAL A 248 15.56 -4.55 25.93
N ARG A 249 16.53 -5.36 25.51
CA ARG A 249 17.53 -4.95 24.52
C ARG A 249 16.89 -4.54 23.20
N ARG A 250 15.92 -5.31 22.72
CA ARG A 250 15.16 -5.01 21.50
C ARG A 250 14.41 -3.68 21.62
N ALA A 251 13.60 -3.53 22.67
CA ALA A 251 12.82 -2.32 22.93
C ALA A 251 13.69 -1.08 23.10
N TRP A 252 14.87 -1.21 23.70
CA TRP A 252 15.85 -0.13 23.82
C TRP A 252 16.43 0.28 22.46
N LEU A 253 16.83 -0.68 21.63
CA LEU A 253 17.35 -0.40 20.28
C LEU A 253 16.28 0.29 19.43
N GLN A 254 15.05 -0.22 19.47
CA GLN A 254 13.93 0.39 18.76
C GLN A 254 13.70 1.83 19.25
N THR A 255 13.74 2.07 20.57
CA THR A 255 13.49 3.40 21.14
C THR A 255 14.60 4.38 20.83
N SER A 256 15.86 3.96 20.93
CA SER A 256 17.02 4.82 20.71
C SER A 256 17.26 5.16 19.23
N ARG A 257 16.90 4.25 18.31
CA ARG A 257 17.11 4.42 16.86
C ARG A 257 15.95 5.12 16.14
N ASP A 258 14.81 5.28 16.80
CA ASP A 258 13.69 6.07 16.31
C ASP A 258 14.02 7.58 16.40
N LYS A 259 14.94 8.02 15.53
CA LYS A 259 15.47 9.39 15.51
C LYS A 259 14.39 10.40 15.14
N GLY A 260 13.46 10.04 14.24
CA GLY A 260 12.39 10.93 13.79
C GLY A 260 11.45 11.30 14.95
N THR A 261 10.93 10.30 15.66
CA THR A 261 10.04 10.54 16.80
C THR A 261 10.78 11.19 17.97
N ASN A 262 12.02 10.77 18.25
CA ASN A 262 12.78 11.39 19.34
C ASN A 262 13.13 12.87 19.03
N PHE A 263 13.39 13.21 17.77
CA PHE A 263 13.63 14.59 17.35
C PHE A 263 12.36 15.45 17.45
N SER A 264 11.21 14.93 16.99
CA SER A 264 9.93 15.65 17.13
C SER A 264 9.55 15.84 18.60
N ARG A 265 9.81 14.86 19.48
CA ARG A 265 9.64 14.99 20.93
C ARG A 265 10.53 16.06 21.55
N LEU A 266 11.80 16.14 21.14
CA LEU A 266 12.72 17.17 21.63
C LEU A 266 12.23 18.57 21.26
N LEU A 267 11.82 18.75 20.00
CA LEU A 267 11.26 20.02 19.53
C LEU A 267 9.95 20.37 20.23
N ALA A 268 9.02 19.40 20.38
CA ALA A 268 7.73 19.63 21.02
C ALA A 268 7.90 20.01 22.51
N THR A 269 8.71 19.25 23.27
CA THR A 269 8.94 19.53 24.69
C THR A 269 9.72 20.83 24.91
N GLY A 270 10.78 21.08 24.15
CA GLY A 270 11.52 22.34 24.21
C GLY A 270 10.64 23.53 23.82
N GLY A 271 9.98 23.44 22.67
CA GLY A 271 9.09 24.48 22.14
C GLY A 271 7.96 24.83 23.08
N LEU A 272 7.26 23.85 23.65
CA LEU A 272 6.21 24.08 24.66
C LEU A 272 6.76 24.75 25.91
N GLY A 273 7.94 24.35 26.38
CA GLY A 273 8.61 25.01 27.51
C GLY A 273 8.92 26.49 27.24
N PHE A 274 9.38 26.82 26.03
CA PHE A 274 9.61 28.21 25.61
C PHE A 274 8.30 29.01 25.49
N ILE A 275 7.26 28.42 24.90
CA ILE A 275 5.94 29.05 24.75
C ILE A 275 5.34 29.36 26.12
N PHE A 276 5.36 28.41 27.05
CA PHE A 276 4.90 28.64 28.42
C PHE A 276 5.73 29.70 29.14
N GLY A 277 7.04 29.71 28.95
CA GLY A 277 7.92 30.76 29.46
C GLY A 277 7.62 32.15 28.90
N ALA A 278 7.23 32.26 27.63
CA ALA A 278 6.84 33.52 27.00
C ALA A 278 5.45 33.98 27.46
N GLN A 279 4.50 33.05 27.62
CA GLN A 279 3.12 33.33 28.00
C GLN A 279 2.98 33.74 29.47
N PHE A 280 3.64 33.03 30.38
CA PHE A 280 3.49 33.24 31.83
C PHE A 280 4.60 34.13 32.43
N GLY A 281 5.68 34.36 31.69
CA GLY A 281 6.79 35.19 32.13
C GLY A 281 7.59 34.59 33.30
N PHE A 282 8.50 35.39 33.85
CA PHE A 282 9.29 35.03 35.02
C PHE A 282 8.58 35.50 36.29
N PHE A 283 8.36 34.58 37.23
CA PHE A 283 7.68 34.89 38.47
C PHE A 283 8.66 35.32 39.56
N ALA A 284 8.48 36.54 40.11
CA ALA A 284 9.29 37.01 41.22
C ALA A 284 9.12 36.13 42.48
N PRO A 285 10.18 35.87 43.26
CA PRO A 285 10.12 35.04 44.47
C PRO A 285 9.26 35.61 45.59
N ASP A 286 8.78 36.85 45.56
CA ASP A 286 7.98 37.46 46.64
C ASP A 286 6.58 37.90 46.19
N ASP A 287 6.27 37.76 44.89
CA ASP A 287 4.97 38.16 44.34
C ASP A 287 3.89 37.11 44.66
N MET A 288 2.98 37.50 45.55
CA MET A 288 1.83 36.72 46.05
C MET A 288 0.49 37.34 45.61
N THR A 289 0.48 38.16 44.55
CA THR A 289 -0.77 38.67 43.97
C THR A 289 -1.69 37.52 43.52
N ALA A 290 -3.00 37.72 43.59
CA ALA A 290 -3.98 36.70 43.18
C ALA A 290 -3.73 36.24 41.72
N VAL A 291 -3.33 37.17 40.84
CA VAL A 291 -2.96 36.89 39.45
C VAL A 291 -1.71 36.04 39.35
N SER A 292 -0.69 36.28 40.17
CA SER A 292 0.55 35.48 40.19
C SER A 292 0.30 34.06 40.67
N VAL A 293 -0.53 33.88 41.70
CA VAL A 293 -0.89 32.55 42.22
C VAL A 293 -1.68 31.75 41.19
N THR A 294 -2.71 32.32 40.58
CA THR A 294 -3.51 31.64 39.55
C THR A 294 -2.70 31.34 38.30
N SER A 295 -1.79 32.22 37.90
CA SER A 295 -0.88 32.01 36.78
C SER A 295 0.09 30.85 37.01
N ARG A 296 0.63 30.70 38.22
CA ARG A 296 1.50 29.55 38.58
C ARG A 296 0.73 28.23 38.59
N VAL A 297 -0.51 28.24 39.09
CA VAL A 297 -1.39 27.06 39.07
C VAL A 297 -1.71 26.66 37.63
N GLY A 298 -2.05 27.64 36.79
CA GLY A 298 -2.26 27.43 35.36
C GLY A 298 -1.03 26.81 34.70
N LEU A 299 0.16 27.40 34.91
CA LEU A 299 1.42 26.91 34.35
C LEU A 299 1.72 25.45 34.72
N LEU A 300 1.63 25.09 36.00
CA LEU A 300 1.90 23.73 36.47
C LEU A 300 0.86 22.73 35.96
N SER A 301 -0.40 23.16 35.87
CA SER A 301 -1.49 22.32 35.33
C SER A 301 -1.31 22.08 33.84
N PHE A 302 -1.06 23.12 33.03
CA PHE A 302 -0.78 22.97 31.61
C PHE A 302 0.50 22.17 31.35
N GLY A 303 1.54 22.36 32.16
CA GLY A 303 2.76 21.57 32.10
C GLY A 303 2.51 20.08 32.34
N ALA A 304 1.72 19.73 33.36
CA ALA A 304 1.34 18.34 33.63
C ALA A 304 0.49 17.74 32.49
N ILE A 305 -0.49 18.48 31.97
CA ILE A 305 -1.35 18.02 30.87
C ILE A 305 -0.52 17.77 29.60
N SER A 306 0.36 18.69 29.22
CA SER A 306 1.21 18.53 28.03
C SER A 306 2.13 17.32 28.16
N MET A 307 2.74 17.10 29.32
CA MET A 307 3.61 15.93 29.54
C MET A 307 2.82 14.61 29.52
N ALA A 308 1.63 14.58 30.12
CA ALA A 308 0.74 13.43 30.09
C ALA A 308 0.34 13.07 28.65
N PHE A 309 -0.08 14.07 27.86
CA PHE A 309 -0.51 13.89 26.48
C PHE A 309 0.61 13.35 25.58
N ILE A 310 1.82 13.93 25.68
CA ILE A 310 2.98 13.49 24.89
C ILE A 310 3.37 12.05 25.23
N GLY A 311 3.33 11.67 26.52
CA GLY A 311 3.66 10.31 26.97
C GLY A 311 2.67 9.26 26.47
N GLU A 312 1.37 9.53 26.59
CA GLU A 312 0.31 8.61 26.15
C GLU A 312 0.30 8.42 24.63
N MET A 313 0.31 9.51 23.86
CA MET A 313 0.23 9.45 22.39
C MET A 313 1.41 8.68 21.78
N ARG A 314 2.62 8.88 22.32
CA ARG A 314 3.81 8.13 21.90
C ARG A 314 3.63 6.63 22.17
N ALA A 315 3.18 6.24 23.36
CA ALA A 315 3.03 4.85 23.73
C ALA A 315 1.96 4.14 22.87
N LEU A 316 0.86 4.84 22.56
CA LEU A 316 -0.22 4.35 21.68
C LEU A 316 0.25 4.09 20.25
N ASP A 317 0.86 5.10 19.60
CA ASP A 317 1.34 4.98 18.21
C ASP A 317 2.40 3.86 18.08
N ARG A 318 3.30 3.78 19.06
CA ARG A 318 4.35 2.77 19.03
C ARG A 318 3.81 1.36 19.22
N PHE A 319 2.93 1.15 20.19
CA PHE A 319 2.34 -0.16 20.42
C PHE A 319 1.47 -0.62 19.24
N ALA A 320 0.77 0.30 18.57
CA ALA A 320 0.00 0.02 17.37
C ALA A 320 0.83 -0.67 16.27
N LYS A 321 2.05 -0.17 16.01
CA LYS A 321 2.99 -0.75 15.03
C LYS A 321 3.53 -2.11 15.45
N GLU A 322 3.83 -2.28 16.74
CA GLU A 322 4.46 -3.50 17.26
C GLU A 322 3.46 -4.65 17.52
N LYS A 323 2.16 -4.33 17.69
CA LYS A 323 1.12 -5.27 18.12
C LYS A 323 1.03 -6.52 17.24
N LYS A 324 1.13 -6.38 15.91
CA LYS A 324 1.06 -7.51 14.96
C LYS A 324 2.19 -8.51 15.22
N VAL A 325 3.42 -8.02 15.38
CA VAL A 325 4.61 -8.84 15.64
C VAL A 325 4.50 -9.56 16.98
N VAL A 326 4.11 -8.83 18.02
CA VAL A 326 4.03 -9.35 19.40
C VAL A 326 2.92 -10.40 19.52
N SER A 327 1.77 -10.18 18.88
CA SER A 327 0.66 -11.14 18.92
C SER A 327 1.07 -12.48 18.30
N ARG A 328 1.83 -12.43 17.19
CA ARG A 328 2.39 -13.62 16.53
C ARG A 328 3.44 -14.32 17.39
N GLU A 329 4.40 -13.58 17.93
CA GLU A 329 5.46 -14.14 18.79
C GLU A 329 4.86 -14.82 20.03
N ARG A 330 3.79 -14.25 20.59
CA ARG A 330 3.01 -14.85 21.68
C ARG A 330 2.24 -16.08 21.25
N ALA A 331 1.61 -16.08 20.08
CA ALA A 331 0.94 -17.26 19.52
C ALA A 331 1.93 -18.41 19.27
N SER A 332 3.19 -18.08 18.98
CA SER A 332 4.29 -19.05 18.84
C SER A 332 4.85 -19.55 20.17
N GLY A 333 4.37 -19.05 21.31
CA GLY A 333 4.79 -19.49 22.64
C GLY A 333 6.15 -18.97 23.13
N PHE A 334 6.74 -17.97 22.48
CA PHE A 334 8.09 -17.50 22.84
C PHE A 334 8.17 -16.80 24.20
N TYR A 335 7.14 -16.06 24.58
CA TYR A 335 7.10 -15.32 25.84
C TYR A 335 5.67 -14.96 26.24
N SER A 336 5.47 -14.66 27.53
CA SER A 336 4.19 -14.21 28.07
C SER A 336 3.94 -12.72 27.77
N GLY A 337 2.67 -12.31 27.68
CA GLY A 337 2.32 -10.89 27.51
C GLY A 337 2.84 -10.01 28.65
N PHE A 338 2.89 -10.54 29.88
CA PHE A 338 3.44 -9.85 31.04
C PHE A 338 4.94 -9.60 30.90
N THR A 339 5.72 -10.61 30.49
CA THR A 339 7.17 -10.48 30.25
C THR A 339 7.47 -9.38 29.23
N TYR A 340 6.67 -9.32 28.16
CA TYR A 340 6.77 -8.27 27.15
C TYR A 340 6.46 -6.88 27.70
N LEU A 341 5.35 -6.72 28.43
CA LEU A 341 4.94 -5.43 28.98
C LEU A 341 6.00 -4.88 29.95
N CYS A 342 6.51 -5.72 30.85
CA CYS A 342 7.57 -5.33 31.78
C CYS A 342 8.87 -4.96 31.04
N ALA A 343 9.26 -5.75 30.05
CA ALA A 343 10.47 -5.47 29.26
C ALA A 343 10.35 -4.13 28.52
N LYS A 344 9.18 -3.85 27.96
CA LYS A 344 8.89 -2.60 27.26
C LYS A 344 8.91 -1.39 28.21
N ALA A 345 8.23 -1.49 29.35
CA ALA A 345 8.22 -0.42 30.36
C ALA A 345 9.64 -0.06 30.85
N VAL A 346 10.49 -1.07 31.10
CA VAL A 346 11.88 -0.87 31.53
C VAL A 346 12.73 -0.21 30.44
N ALA A 347 12.53 -0.59 29.18
CA ALA A 347 13.29 -0.04 28.07
C ALA A 347 12.89 1.41 27.72
N GLU A 348 11.63 1.78 27.90
CA GLU A 348 11.14 3.13 27.56
C GLU A 348 11.41 4.17 28.66
N LEU A 349 11.50 3.73 29.92
CA LEU A 349 11.69 4.60 31.09
C LEU A 349 12.84 5.62 30.94
N PRO A 350 14.06 5.27 30.49
CA PRO A 350 15.14 6.24 30.37
C PRO A 350 14.86 7.31 29.30
N SER A 351 14.16 6.94 28.22
CA SER A 351 13.78 7.89 27.16
C SER A 351 12.74 8.88 27.67
N ASP A 352 11.70 8.40 28.36
CA ASP A 352 10.64 9.25 28.88
C ASP A 352 11.13 10.15 30.01
N ALA A 353 12.00 9.64 30.89
CA ALA A 353 12.65 10.44 31.91
C ALA A 353 13.53 11.56 31.31
N MET A 354 14.28 11.28 30.24
CA MET A 354 15.12 12.29 29.59
C MET A 354 14.30 13.47 29.07
N PHE A 355 13.20 13.22 28.34
CA PHE A 355 12.35 14.29 27.81
C PHE A 355 11.56 15.03 28.90
N ALA A 356 11.10 14.31 29.93
CA ALA A 356 10.43 14.94 31.07
C ALA A 356 11.38 15.84 31.87
N CYS A 357 12.62 15.41 32.10
CA CYS A 357 13.65 16.21 32.74
C CYS A 357 14.02 17.45 31.91
N PHE A 358 14.13 17.30 30.59
CA PHE A 358 14.40 18.41 29.69
C PHE A 358 13.28 19.46 29.73
N PHE A 359 12.01 19.02 29.66
CA PHE A 359 10.86 19.92 29.79
C PHE A 359 10.83 20.63 31.15
N ALA A 360 11.03 19.89 32.25
CA ALA A 360 11.10 20.44 33.60
C ALA A 360 12.21 21.50 33.75
N PHE A 361 13.38 21.23 33.17
CA PHE A 361 14.52 22.15 33.17
C PHE A 361 14.20 23.45 32.44
N VAL A 362 13.70 23.36 31.20
CA VAL A 362 13.32 24.54 30.41
C VAL A 362 12.26 25.36 31.14
N LEU A 363 11.22 24.71 31.67
CA LEU A 363 10.13 25.36 32.39
C LEU A 363 10.63 26.08 33.65
N HIS A 364 11.49 25.42 34.44
CA HIS A 364 12.05 25.99 35.67
C HIS A 364 12.92 27.20 35.39
N CYS A 365 13.84 27.10 34.41
CA CYS A 365 14.71 28.20 34.03
C CYS A 365 13.95 29.40 33.45
N ARG A 366 12.88 29.16 32.68
CA ARG A 366 12.14 30.25 32.02
C ARG A 366 11.16 30.96 32.94
N CYS A 367 10.54 30.26 33.88
CA CYS A 367 9.46 30.81 34.70
C CYS A 367 9.86 31.18 36.14
N GLY A 368 11.05 30.82 36.63
CA GLY A 368 11.45 31.17 38.01
C GLY A 368 10.58 30.50 39.08
N LEU A 369 10.28 29.22 38.88
CA LEU A 369 9.43 28.44 39.80
C LEU A 369 10.11 28.27 41.17
N ARG A 370 9.37 28.47 42.27
CA ARG A 370 9.86 28.23 43.64
C ARG A 370 10.06 26.74 43.96
N VAL A 371 9.48 25.85 43.16
CA VAL A 371 9.60 24.39 43.31
C VAL A 371 11.03 23.98 42.93
N PRO A 372 11.75 23.21 43.77
CA PRO A 372 13.10 22.79 43.45
C PRO A 372 13.11 21.87 42.21
N LEU A 373 14.13 22.04 41.37
CA LEU A 373 14.21 21.42 40.04
C LEU A 373 14.13 19.88 40.09
N ASN A 374 14.83 19.27 41.05
CA ASN A 374 14.85 17.81 41.24
C ASN A 374 13.45 17.23 41.50
N GLU A 375 12.66 17.91 42.32
CA GLU A 375 11.30 17.46 42.61
C GLU A 375 10.37 17.66 41.40
N LEU A 376 10.53 18.75 40.64
CA LEU A 376 9.76 19.00 39.42
C LEU A 376 10.07 17.93 38.36
N MET A 377 11.35 17.63 38.16
CA MET A 377 11.82 16.55 37.30
C MET A 377 11.22 15.20 37.73
N ALA A 378 11.29 14.86 39.01
CA ALA A 378 10.76 13.59 39.53
C ALA A 378 9.25 13.43 39.26
N VAL A 379 8.46 14.47 39.48
CA VAL A 379 7.00 14.42 39.27
C VAL A 379 6.67 14.28 37.78
N TYR A 380 7.31 15.05 36.89
CA TYR A 380 7.06 14.91 35.46
C TYR A 380 7.59 13.60 34.88
N CYS A 381 8.69 13.06 35.41
CA CYS A 381 9.15 11.72 35.03
C CYS A 381 8.12 10.65 35.41
N LEU A 382 7.63 10.68 36.65
CA LEU A 382 6.63 9.72 37.12
C LEU A 382 5.33 9.84 36.32
N LEU A 383 4.89 11.06 36.06
CA LEU A 383 3.70 11.33 35.24
C LEU A 383 3.87 10.78 33.81
N ALA A 384 5.01 11.03 33.17
CA ALA A 384 5.29 10.53 31.82
C ALA A 384 5.26 8.99 31.78
N VAL A 385 5.87 8.32 32.76
CA VAL A 385 5.88 6.84 32.84
C VAL A 385 4.47 6.28 33.06
N VAL A 386 3.67 6.89 33.95
CA VAL A 386 2.29 6.43 34.20
C VAL A 386 1.41 6.63 32.97
N CYS A 387 1.51 7.75 32.28
CA CYS A 387 0.75 8.02 31.06
C CYS A 387 1.21 7.13 29.88
N ALA A 388 2.51 6.81 29.77
CA ALA A 388 2.98 5.83 28.80
C ALA A 388 2.42 4.43 29.09
N ALA A 389 2.39 4.01 30.36
CA ALA A 389 1.77 2.74 30.76
C ALA A 389 0.27 2.70 30.47
N LEU A 390 -0.45 3.81 30.67
CA LEU A 390 -1.86 3.96 30.29
C LEU A 390 -2.04 3.78 28.77
N GLY A 391 -1.20 4.41 27.95
CA GLY A 391 -1.23 4.25 26.50
C GLY A 391 -0.99 2.80 26.06
N LEU A 392 -0.04 2.10 26.69
CA LEU A 392 0.19 0.66 26.46
C LEU A 392 -1.03 -0.18 26.84
N ALA A 393 -1.71 0.14 27.94
CA ALA A 393 -2.91 -0.58 28.38
C ALA A 393 -4.08 -0.40 27.40
N ILE A 394 -4.32 0.82 26.92
CA ILE A 394 -5.36 1.12 25.93
C ILE A 394 -5.05 0.40 24.60
N GLY A 395 -3.80 0.49 24.14
CA GLY A 395 -3.37 -0.20 22.92
C GLY A 395 -3.49 -1.73 23.01
N ALA A 396 -3.24 -2.30 24.19
CA ALA A 396 -3.41 -3.73 24.44
C ALA A 396 -4.89 -4.14 24.41
N ALA A 397 -5.78 -3.36 25.04
CA ALA A 397 -7.20 -3.66 25.16
C ALA A 397 -7.94 -3.60 23.81
N ILE A 398 -7.57 -2.69 22.92
CA ILE A 398 -8.32 -2.45 21.67
C ILE A 398 -7.64 -3.17 20.49
N PRO A 399 -8.28 -4.15 19.81
CA PRO A 399 -7.64 -4.98 18.77
C PRO A 399 -7.07 -4.19 17.60
N ASN A 400 -7.79 -3.18 17.13
CA ASN A 400 -7.41 -2.37 15.97
C ASN A 400 -6.58 -1.14 16.41
N PRO A 401 -5.38 -0.93 15.83
CA PRO A 401 -4.51 0.20 16.18
C PRO A 401 -5.15 1.57 15.95
N GLU A 402 -5.90 1.75 14.85
CA GLU A 402 -6.56 3.02 14.53
C GLU A 402 -7.62 3.35 15.58
N ARG A 403 -8.44 2.35 15.95
CA ARG A 403 -9.45 2.49 17.00
C ARG A 403 -8.82 2.79 18.36
N ALA A 404 -7.63 2.23 18.64
CA ALA A 404 -6.92 2.50 19.88
C ALA A 404 -6.45 3.96 19.97
N MET A 405 -5.95 4.52 18.86
CA MET A 405 -5.56 5.93 18.79
C MET A 405 -6.78 6.85 18.93
N THR A 406 -7.88 6.56 18.22
CA THR A 406 -9.13 7.33 18.34
C THR A 406 -9.70 7.29 19.75
N ALA A 407 -9.58 6.16 20.47
CA ALA A 407 -10.04 6.02 21.84
C ALA A 407 -9.11 6.68 22.87
N GLY A 408 -7.81 6.76 22.60
CA GLY A 408 -6.85 7.41 23.51
C GLY A 408 -7.15 8.89 23.73
N ILE A 409 -7.45 9.63 22.65
CA ILE A 409 -7.75 11.07 22.71
C ILE A 409 -8.85 11.42 23.73
N PRO A 410 -10.08 10.88 23.65
CA PRO A 410 -11.14 11.19 24.61
C PRO A 410 -10.82 10.70 26.02
N ILE A 411 -10.12 9.57 26.18
CA ILE A 411 -9.66 9.10 27.49
C ILE A 411 -8.73 10.15 28.11
N MET A 412 -7.71 10.60 27.38
CA MET A 412 -6.81 11.67 27.83
C MET A 412 -7.56 12.98 28.10
N THR A 413 -8.55 13.35 27.28
CA THR A 413 -9.41 14.52 27.54
C THR A 413 -10.15 14.41 28.88
N VAL A 414 -10.68 13.23 29.23
CA VAL A 414 -11.30 13.00 30.54
C VAL A 414 -10.28 13.17 31.68
N HIS A 415 -9.07 12.63 31.51
CA HIS A 415 -8.01 12.77 32.52
C HIS A 415 -7.55 14.22 32.68
N MET A 416 -7.51 14.99 31.58
CA MET A 416 -7.24 16.43 31.56
C MET A 416 -8.31 17.21 32.32
N LEU A 417 -9.59 17.01 31.98
CA LEU A 417 -10.72 17.73 32.58
C LEU A 417 -10.89 17.43 34.08
N THR A 418 -10.71 16.17 34.48
CA THR A 418 -10.86 15.74 35.87
C THR A 418 -9.62 16.03 36.72
N GLY A 419 -8.45 16.11 36.08
CA GLY A 419 -7.16 16.37 36.71
C GLY A 419 -6.95 17.83 37.09
N VAL A 420 -7.46 18.77 36.28
CA VAL A 420 -7.37 20.20 36.60
C VAL A 420 -8.22 20.52 37.83
N ILE A 421 -7.63 21.25 38.77
CA ILE A 421 -8.33 21.78 39.95
C ILE A 421 -9.22 22.92 39.45
N ASP A 422 -10.52 22.87 39.75
CA ASP A 422 -11.48 23.93 39.40
C ASP A 422 -10.94 25.31 39.80
N PRO A 423 -10.47 26.13 38.83
CA PRO A 423 -9.85 27.41 39.13
C PRO A 423 -10.89 28.45 39.54
N ALA A 424 -12.19 28.18 39.33
CA ALA A 424 -13.29 29.07 39.69
C ALA A 424 -13.72 28.96 41.15
N GLY A 425 -13.22 27.97 41.90
CA GLY A 425 -13.60 27.78 43.30
C GLY A 425 -15.11 27.65 43.48
N SER A 426 -15.80 26.91 42.59
CA SER A 426 -17.23 26.69 42.69
C SER A 426 -17.56 25.70 43.82
N ALA A 427 -17.24 26.08 45.06
CA ALA A 427 -17.56 25.37 46.29
C ALA A 427 -19.07 25.34 46.61
N ALA A 428 -19.94 25.66 45.64
CA ALA A 428 -21.38 25.71 45.84
C ALA A 428 -22.08 24.35 45.60
N ALA A 429 -21.44 23.39 44.95
CA ALA A 429 -21.99 22.04 44.77
C ALA A 429 -20.93 20.98 45.08
N GLN A 430 -21.22 20.08 46.02
CA GLN A 430 -20.40 18.88 46.19
C GLN A 430 -20.33 18.16 44.83
N PRO A 431 -19.13 17.82 44.32
CA PRO A 431 -19.01 17.09 43.07
C PRO A 431 -19.79 15.79 43.16
N SER A 432 -20.50 15.43 42.10
CA SER A 432 -21.25 14.18 42.05
C SER A 432 -20.33 12.99 42.38
N PRO A 433 -20.83 11.91 43.01
CA PRO A 433 -20.01 10.76 43.38
C PRO A 433 -19.20 10.18 42.20
N SER A 434 -19.76 10.23 40.98
CA SER A 434 -19.09 9.82 39.74
C SER A 434 -17.91 10.73 39.36
N MET A 435 -18.04 12.04 39.53
CA MET A 435 -16.96 13.00 39.30
C MET A 435 -15.83 12.83 40.33
N VAL A 436 -16.16 12.53 41.59
CA VAL A 436 -15.16 12.21 42.63
C VAL A 436 -14.39 10.95 42.29
N MET A 437 -15.07 9.90 41.82
CA MET A 437 -14.44 8.67 41.36
C MET A 437 -13.52 8.91 40.16
N LEU A 438 -14.00 9.59 39.11
CA LEU A 438 -13.19 9.93 37.94
C LEU A 438 -11.95 10.75 38.31
N ARG A 439 -12.11 11.73 39.22
CA ARG A 439 -11.01 12.54 39.74
C ARG A 439 -10.00 11.73 40.55
N SER A 440 -10.39 10.62 41.19
CA SER A 440 -9.45 9.74 41.91
C SER A 440 -8.57 8.87 41.00
N ILE A 441 -8.96 8.72 39.73
CA ILE A 441 -8.23 7.88 38.76
C ILE A 441 -7.17 8.70 37.99
N SER A 442 -7.34 10.02 37.90
CA SER A 442 -6.50 10.87 37.06
C SER A 442 -5.05 11.02 37.58
N PRO A 443 -4.01 10.63 36.81
CA PRO A 443 -2.62 10.82 37.20
C PRO A 443 -2.21 12.31 37.14
N ILE A 444 -2.89 13.11 36.32
CA ILE A 444 -2.67 14.56 36.21
C ILE A 444 -3.01 15.24 37.54
N ARG A 445 -4.09 14.81 38.21
CA ARG A 445 -4.45 15.31 39.54
C ARG A 445 -3.31 15.10 40.54
N TYR A 446 -2.81 13.87 40.63
CA TYR A 446 -1.77 13.53 41.59
C TYR A 446 -0.47 14.29 41.32
N ALA A 447 -0.13 14.55 40.04
CA ALA A 447 1.01 15.38 39.68
C ALA A 447 0.85 16.83 40.15
N ILE A 448 -0.35 17.41 40.06
CA ILE A 448 -0.65 18.76 40.53
C ILE A 448 -0.68 18.83 42.08
N GLU A 449 -1.35 17.88 42.75
CA GLU A 449 -1.46 17.83 44.22
C GLU A 449 -0.12 17.55 44.92
N ALA A 450 0.76 16.74 44.30
CA ALA A 450 2.12 16.49 44.80
C ALA A 450 2.98 17.75 44.90
N LYS A 451 2.62 18.83 44.20
CA LYS A 451 3.31 20.13 44.27
C LYS A 451 2.64 21.15 45.17
N TRP A 452 1.36 20.95 45.49
CA TRP A 452 0.64 21.80 46.42
C TRP A 452 0.93 21.45 47.90
N SER A 453 1.34 20.21 48.18
CA SER A 453 1.48 19.68 49.54
C SER A 453 2.86 19.83 50.18
N SER A 454 3.87 20.35 49.47
CA SER A 454 5.22 20.58 50.01
C SER A 454 5.33 21.86 50.86
N ARG A 455 4.45 21.98 51.86
CA ARG A 455 4.59 22.58 53.23
C ARG A 455 3.20 23.03 53.74
N PRO A 456 2.76 22.60 54.95
CA PRO A 456 1.53 23.10 55.54
C PRO A 456 1.82 24.41 56.27
N ALA A 457 1.39 25.54 55.70
CA ALA A 457 1.27 26.76 56.47
C ALA A 457 0.17 27.66 55.88
N VAL A 458 -0.98 27.62 56.56
CA VAL A 458 -1.89 28.76 56.74
C VAL A 458 -2.42 29.38 55.45
N LEU A 459 -3.43 28.78 54.84
CA LEU A 459 -4.52 29.53 54.20
C LEU A 459 -5.75 28.63 54.10
N SER A 460 -6.77 28.96 54.90
CA SER A 460 -8.07 28.30 54.87
C SER A 460 -8.72 28.47 53.48
N PRO A 461 -9.35 27.42 52.91
CA PRO A 461 -10.01 27.45 51.61
C PRO A 461 -10.99 28.63 51.41
N GLN A 462 -11.56 29.13 52.52
CA GLN A 462 -12.52 30.25 52.54
C GLN A 462 -11.91 31.61 52.18
N ARG A 463 -10.62 31.86 52.47
CA ARG A 463 -9.97 33.16 52.16
C ARG A 463 -9.47 33.26 50.71
N LEU A 464 -9.21 32.12 50.07
CA LEU A 464 -8.92 32.06 48.63
C LEU A 464 -10.18 32.31 47.78
N LEU A 465 -11.37 32.04 48.35
CA LEU A 465 -12.66 32.22 47.68
C LEU A 465 -13.02 33.69 47.46
N GLU A 466 -12.69 34.57 48.40
CA GLU A 466 -12.98 36.01 48.29
C GLU A 466 -12.05 36.73 47.29
N MET A 467 -10.87 36.18 47.00
CA MET A 467 -9.87 36.81 46.13
C MET A 467 -9.92 36.36 44.66
N ALA A 468 -10.71 35.31 44.35
CA ALA A 468 -10.81 34.71 43.01
C ALA A 468 -11.97 35.26 42.15
N GLY A 469 -12.70 36.27 42.63
CA GLY A 469 -13.79 36.91 41.90
C GLY A 469 -13.28 37.83 40.79
N ASN A 470 -12.91 37.26 39.64
CA ASN A 470 -13.00 37.83 38.28
C ASN A 470 -11.97 37.19 37.32
N PHE A 471 -12.05 35.89 37.10
CA PHE A 471 -11.28 35.26 36.03
C PHE A 471 -12.17 34.33 35.19
N ASN A 472 -12.48 34.80 33.98
CA ASN A 472 -13.41 34.14 33.07
C ASN A 472 -12.61 33.19 32.15
N LEU A 473 -12.54 31.91 32.52
CA LEU A 473 -11.85 30.84 31.77
C LEU A 473 -12.31 30.73 30.30
N GLN A 474 -13.56 31.15 30.04
CA GLN A 474 -14.19 31.17 28.72
C GLN A 474 -13.46 32.10 27.72
N ARG A 475 -12.79 33.15 28.21
CA ARG A 475 -12.12 34.16 27.38
C ARG A 475 -10.71 33.73 26.91
N ILE A 476 -10.12 32.72 27.54
CA ILE A 476 -8.80 32.17 27.17
C ILE A 476 -8.96 30.89 26.35
N LEU A 477 -9.94 30.05 26.67
CA LEU A 477 -10.33 28.93 25.78
C LEU A 477 -10.83 29.45 24.42
N GLY A 478 -11.48 30.62 24.38
CA GLY A 478 -11.87 31.29 23.13
C GLY A 478 -10.73 31.94 22.33
N ASN A 479 -9.51 32.04 22.89
CA ASN A 479 -8.37 32.71 22.25
C ASN A 479 -7.19 31.77 21.93
N MET A 480 -7.35 30.46 22.06
CA MET A 480 -6.47 29.49 21.39
C MET A 480 -6.97 29.32 19.95
N PRO A 481 -6.17 29.69 18.92
CA PRO A 481 -6.46 29.21 17.57
C PRO A 481 -6.19 27.70 17.56
N GLY A 482 -7.26 26.91 17.66
CA GLY A 482 -7.22 25.46 17.42
C GLY A 482 -7.90 24.54 18.42
N MET A 483 -8.50 25.03 19.53
CA MET A 483 -9.08 24.09 20.52
C MET A 483 -10.38 24.49 21.24
N ALA A 484 -11.12 25.47 20.71
CA ALA A 484 -12.51 25.71 21.08
C ALA A 484 -13.35 25.99 19.82
N GLY A 485 -13.63 24.92 19.07
CA GLY A 485 -14.60 24.88 17.96
C GLY A 485 -15.58 23.73 18.18
N GLY A 486 -16.20 23.70 19.37
CA GLY A 486 -17.20 22.71 19.78
C GLY A 486 -18.40 23.38 20.43
N GLY A 487 -18.75 24.57 19.96
CA GLY A 487 -20.05 25.18 20.18
C GLY A 487 -20.69 25.27 18.82
N GLY A 488 -21.88 24.69 18.66
CA GLY A 488 -22.62 24.71 17.40
C GLY A 488 -22.79 26.14 16.92
N GLN A 489 -21.97 26.56 15.96
CA GLN A 489 -22.52 27.32 14.87
C GLN A 489 -23.45 26.34 14.16
N GLN A 490 -24.76 26.56 14.32
CA GLN A 490 -25.67 26.35 13.20
C GLN A 490 -25.11 27.20 12.07
N GLN A 491 -24.19 26.60 11.31
CA GLN A 491 -23.85 27.09 10.01
C GLN A 491 -25.11 26.80 9.21
N GLU A 492 -25.83 27.87 8.89
CA GLU A 492 -26.95 27.83 7.96
C GLU A 492 -26.52 26.95 6.77
N ASP A 493 -27.36 25.99 6.40
CA ASP A 493 -27.28 25.25 5.15
C ASP A 493 -27.38 26.26 4.00
N ALA A 494 -26.30 27.01 3.77
CA ALA A 494 -26.09 27.71 2.53
C ALA A 494 -25.89 26.60 1.51
N ALA A 495 -26.94 26.28 0.77
CA ALA A 495 -26.87 25.45 -0.42
C ALA A 495 -25.85 26.08 -1.38
N LEU A 496 -24.59 25.68 -1.24
CA LEU A 496 -23.53 26.00 -2.17
C LEU A 496 -23.91 25.35 -3.50
N ALA A 497 -23.90 26.14 -4.56
CA ALA A 497 -24.28 25.70 -5.89
C ALA A 497 -23.39 24.52 -6.33
N ASP A 498 -24.01 23.54 -7.01
CA ASP A 498 -23.33 22.39 -7.60
C ASP A 498 -22.18 22.85 -8.50
N THR A 499 -20.99 22.29 -8.26
CA THR A 499 -19.76 22.67 -8.98
C THR A 499 -19.61 21.93 -10.32
N ALA A 500 -20.44 20.92 -10.61
CA ALA A 500 -20.54 20.26 -11.93
C ALA A 500 -19.19 19.97 -12.62
N GLU A 501 -18.19 19.49 -11.87
CA GLU A 501 -16.85 19.21 -12.43
C GLU A 501 -16.91 18.08 -13.49
N GLN A 502 -16.23 18.26 -14.61
CA GLN A 502 -16.17 17.33 -15.74
C GLN A 502 -14.74 17.12 -16.24
N VAL A 503 -14.47 15.89 -16.69
CA VAL A 503 -13.21 15.54 -17.35
C VAL A 503 -13.45 15.35 -18.84
N TYR A 504 -12.77 16.13 -19.66
CA TYR A 504 -12.81 16.00 -21.12
C TYR A 504 -11.65 15.16 -21.60
N ILE A 505 -11.94 13.99 -22.17
CA ILE A 505 -10.93 13.10 -22.74
C ILE A 505 -10.94 13.22 -24.27
N SER A 506 -9.80 13.59 -24.85
CA SER A 506 -9.58 13.60 -26.29
C SER A 506 -9.76 12.21 -26.92
N SER A 507 -10.31 12.16 -28.13
CA SER A 507 -10.46 10.91 -28.90
C SER A 507 -9.11 10.22 -29.16
N LEU A 508 -8.03 10.99 -29.30
CA LEU A 508 -6.66 10.47 -29.47
C LEU A 508 -6.13 9.80 -28.19
N ALA A 509 -6.32 10.45 -27.05
CA ALA A 509 -5.97 9.91 -25.75
C ALA A 509 -6.69 8.58 -25.50
N LEU A 510 -8.00 8.56 -25.77
CA LEU A 510 -8.83 7.36 -25.64
C LEU A 510 -8.33 6.20 -26.51
N LEU A 511 -7.95 6.49 -27.76
CA LEU A 511 -7.38 5.49 -28.68
C LEU A 511 -6.08 4.88 -28.14
N LYS A 512 -5.17 5.73 -27.65
CA LYS A 512 -3.88 5.28 -27.11
C LYS A 512 -4.07 4.45 -25.84
N MET A 513 -4.97 4.85 -24.94
CA MET A 513 -5.32 4.07 -23.74
C MET A 513 -5.86 2.69 -24.10
N LEU A 514 -6.83 2.61 -25.02
CA LEU A 514 -7.40 1.34 -25.46
C LEU A 514 -6.40 0.45 -26.18
N LYS A 515 -5.55 1.02 -27.05
CA LYS A 515 -4.48 0.28 -27.73
C LYS A 515 -3.47 -0.27 -26.73
N HIS A 516 -3.08 0.53 -25.76
CA HIS A 516 -2.15 0.13 -24.70
C HIS A 516 -2.76 -0.98 -23.83
N GLY A 517 -3.99 -0.78 -23.33
CA GLY A 517 -4.71 -1.78 -22.53
C GLY A 517 -4.88 -3.11 -23.25
N ARG A 518 -5.20 -3.09 -24.56
CA ARG A 518 -5.30 -4.30 -25.37
C ARG A 518 -3.96 -5.00 -25.62
N ALA A 519 -2.89 -4.23 -25.81
CA ALA A 519 -1.54 -4.80 -25.95
C ALA A 519 -1.03 -5.45 -24.66
N GLY A 520 -1.54 -5.00 -23.51
CA GLY A 520 -1.22 -5.55 -22.19
C GLY A 520 -1.92 -6.85 -21.83
N VAL A 521 -3.07 -7.16 -22.44
CA VAL A 521 -3.89 -8.34 -22.08
C VAL A 521 -3.04 -9.62 -22.14
N PRO A 522 -3.01 -10.45 -21.07
CA PRO A 522 -3.94 -10.45 -19.92
C PRO A 522 -3.51 -9.59 -18.72
N MET A 523 -2.43 -8.82 -18.81
CA MET A 523 -1.89 -8.00 -17.73
C MET A 523 -2.53 -6.60 -17.69
N GLU A 524 -2.57 -6.01 -16.50
CA GLU A 524 -2.91 -4.60 -16.33
C GLU A 524 -1.76 -3.71 -16.79
N VAL A 525 -2.09 -2.58 -17.41
CA VAL A 525 -1.11 -1.61 -17.86
C VAL A 525 -1.45 -0.24 -17.32
N MET A 526 -0.42 0.56 -17.06
CA MET A 526 -0.54 1.91 -16.51
C MET A 526 0.13 2.94 -17.42
N GLY A 527 -0.41 4.15 -17.46
CA GLY A 527 0.24 5.29 -18.11
C GLY A 527 -0.17 6.62 -17.49
N LEU A 528 0.45 7.68 -17.99
CA LEU A 528 0.21 9.04 -17.53
C LEU A 528 -0.63 9.81 -18.55
N MET A 529 -1.48 10.70 -18.03
CA MET A 529 -2.35 11.56 -18.82
C MET A 529 -1.77 12.97 -18.89
N LEU A 530 -1.66 13.49 -20.11
CA LEU A 530 -1.17 14.83 -20.42
C LEU A 530 -2.33 15.75 -20.77
N GLY A 531 -2.30 16.96 -20.23
CA GLY A 531 -3.37 17.92 -20.43
C GLY A 531 -3.16 19.24 -19.71
N GLU A 532 -4.27 19.93 -19.48
CA GLU A 532 -4.32 21.17 -18.72
C GLU A 532 -5.58 21.23 -17.84
N PHE A 533 -5.47 21.98 -16.75
CA PHE A 533 -6.59 22.39 -15.91
C PHE A 533 -7.08 23.75 -16.44
N ILE A 534 -8.30 23.80 -16.99
CA ILE A 534 -8.81 25.03 -17.65
C ILE A 534 -9.37 26.00 -16.60
N ASP A 535 -10.27 25.50 -15.77
CA ASP A 535 -10.93 26.21 -14.67
C ASP A 535 -11.14 25.23 -13.51
N ASP A 536 -11.82 25.66 -12.44
CA ASP A 536 -12.08 24.82 -11.27
C ASP A 536 -13.01 23.62 -11.54
N TYR A 537 -13.68 23.61 -12.70
CA TYR A 537 -14.71 22.63 -13.04
C TYR A 537 -14.32 21.73 -14.22
N THR A 538 -13.22 22.02 -14.91
CA THR A 538 -12.91 21.38 -16.18
C THR A 538 -11.45 20.93 -16.24
N VAL A 539 -11.27 19.61 -16.35
CA VAL A 539 -9.96 18.98 -16.61
C VAL A 539 -9.92 18.50 -18.06
N ARG A 540 -8.93 18.95 -18.85
CA ARG A 540 -8.79 18.55 -20.26
C ARG A 540 -7.61 17.62 -20.44
N VAL A 541 -7.89 16.37 -20.81
CA VAL A 541 -6.90 15.36 -21.21
C VAL A 541 -6.71 15.39 -22.72
N VAL A 542 -5.53 15.81 -23.15
CA VAL A 542 -5.17 15.99 -24.57
C VAL A 542 -4.53 14.72 -25.13
N ASP A 543 -3.59 14.13 -24.39
CA ASP A 543 -2.80 12.98 -24.85
C ASP A 543 -2.42 12.06 -23.68
N VAL A 544 -1.93 10.86 -23.98
CA VAL A 544 -1.42 9.90 -22.97
C VAL A 544 -0.14 9.24 -23.46
N PHE A 545 0.69 8.81 -22.51
CA PHE A 545 1.82 7.94 -22.80
C PHE A 545 1.87 6.73 -21.86
N SER A 546 2.30 5.60 -22.40
CA SER A 546 2.48 4.33 -21.70
C SER A 546 3.77 4.35 -20.90
N MET A 547 3.74 3.82 -19.67
CA MET A 547 4.94 3.59 -18.87
C MET A 547 5.45 2.15 -19.08
N PRO A 548 6.77 1.90 -19.04
CA PRO A 548 7.32 0.54 -19.06
C PRO A 548 6.82 -0.25 -17.85
N GLN A 549 6.43 -1.49 -18.08
CA GLN A 549 5.66 -2.30 -17.12
C GLN A 549 6.55 -2.96 -16.07
N SER A 550 6.18 -2.83 -14.79
CA SER A 550 6.49 -3.76 -13.71
C SER A 550 5.19 -4.03 -12.95
N GLY A 551 4.46 -5.08 -13.30
CA GLY A 551 3.15 -5.36 -12.70
C GLY A 551 2.64 -6.80 -12.89
N ASN A 552 1.76 -7.20 -11.97
CA ASN A 552 1.03 -8.48 -11.96
C ASN A 552 -0.36 -8.30 -12.63
N SER A 553 -1.17 -9.36 -12.71
CA SER A 553 -2.50 -9.33 -13.34
C SER A 553 -3.55 -8.51 -12.58
N VAL A 554 -3.22 -7.95 -11.41
CA VAL A 554 -4.15 -7.28 -10.47
C VAL A 554 -3.57 -5.99 -9.87
N SER A 555 -2.32 -5.63 -10.21
CA SER A 555 -1.72 -4.37 -9.75
C SER A 555 -0.44 -4.04 -10.53
N VAL A 556 -0.29 -2.78 -10.89
CA VAL A 556 0.96 -2.23 -11.45
C VAL A 556 1.70 -1.45 -10.36
N GLU A 557 2.94 -1.82 -10.05
CA GLU A 557 3.75 -1.08 -9.07
C GLU A 557 4.58 0.03 -9.74
N ALA A 558 4.62 1.16 -9.03
CA ALA A 558 5.57 2.28 -9.06
C ALA A 558 6.11 2.79 -10.41
N VAL A 559 5.77 4.05 -10.68
CA VAL A 559 6.34 4.94 -11.70
C VAL A 559 7.86 5.01 -11.56
N ASP A 560 8.63 4.62 -12.59
CA ASP A 560 10.05 4.99 -12.68
C ASP A 560 10.14 6.52 -12.85
N PRO A 561 10.58 7.27 -11.81
CA PRO A 561 10.64 8.73 -11.88
C PRO A 561 11.64 9.19 -12.95
N VAL A 562 12.64 8.37 -13.27
CA VAL A 562 13.66 8.67 -14.29
C VAL A 562 13.02 8.63 -15.68
N PHE A 563 12.23 7.60 -15.97
CA PHE A 563 11.51 7.51 -17.24
C PHE A 563 10.50 8.65 -17.39
N GLN A 564 9.74 8.98 -16.33
CA GLN A 564 8.80 10.09 -16.34
C GLN A 564 9.50 11.43 -16.62
N ALA A 565 10.59 11.72 -15.90
CA ALA A 565 11.35 12.95 -16.09
C ALA A 565 11.91 13.05 -17.52
N LYS A 566 12.51 11.96 -18.02
CA LYS A 566 13.04 11.90 -19.39
C LYS A 566 11.95 12.11 -20.45
N MET A 567 10.78 11.50 -20.26
CA MET A 567 9.64 11.69 -21.17
C MET A 567 9.13 13.13 -21.17
N LEU A 568 9.01 13.76 -20.00
CA LEU A 568 8.60 15.15 -19.88
C LEU A 568 9.62 16.11 -20.53
N ASP A 569 10.92 15.83 -20.40
CA ASP A 569 11.96 16.63 -21.05
C ASP A 569 11.94 16.46 -22.57
N MET A 570 11.70 15.25 -23.09
CA MET A 570 11.49 15.03 -24.52
C MET A 570 10.25 15.78 -25.04
N LEU A 571 9.15 15.78 -24.30
CA LEU A 571 7.93 16.52 -24.67
C LEU A 571 8.18 18.03 -24.74
N LYS A 572 8.92 18.59 -23.78
CA LYS A 572 9.32 20.01 -23.81
C LYS A 572 10.13 20.35 -25.07
N GLN A 573 11.03 19.46 -25.51
CA GLN A 573 11.81 19.67 -26.74
C GLN A 573 10.93 19.72 -27.99
N THR A 574 9.80 19.02 -28.01
CA THR A 574 8.84 19.04 -29.12
C THR A 574 7.94 20.29 -29.15
N GLY A 575 8.10 21.22 -28.20
CA GLY A 575 7.26 22.41 -28.10
C GLY A 575 5.84 22.13 -27.56
N ARG A 576 5.66 21.01 -26.87
CA ARG A 576 4.39 20.59 -26.24
C ARG A 576 4.39 20.97 -24.75
N PRO A 577 3.61 21.99 -24.32
CA PRO A 577 3.62 22.51 -22.95
C PRO A 577 2.69 21.76 -21.97
N GLU A 578 2.04 20.67 -22.40
CA GLU A 578 1.06 19.97 -21.59
C GLU A 578 1.67 19.33 -20.34
N MET A 579 0.99 19.45 -19.21
CA MET A 579 1.42 18.88 -17.93
C MET A 579 0.69 17.57 -17.62
N VAL A 580 1.20 16.83 -16.63
CA VAL A 580 0.53 15.62 -16.15
C VAL A 580 -0.70 16.02 -15.33
N VAL A 581 -1.89 15.64 -15.81
CA VAL A 581 -3.18 15.92 -15.14
C VAL A 581 -3.70 14.73 -14.33
N GLY A 582 -3.10 13.55 -14.52
CA GLY A 582 -3.52 12.32 -13.84
C GLY A 582 -2.86 11.09 -14.44
N TRP A 583 -3.40 9.93 -14.09
CA TRP A 583 -2.92 8.63 -14.54
C TRP A 583 -4.09 7.75 -14.98
N TYR A 584 -3.80 6.74 -15.79
CA TYR A 584 -4.79 5.74 -16.20
C TYR A 584 -4.22 4.33 -16.07
N HIS A 585 -5.09 3.36 -15.84
CA HIS A 585 -4.76 1.95 -15.95
C HIS A 585 -5.87 1.11 -16.56
N SER A 586 -5.55 -0.13 -16.90
CA SER A 586 -6.49 -1.08 -17.50
C SER A 586 -6.87 -2.20 -16.55
N HIS A 587 -8.16 -2.54 -16.49
CA HIS A 587 -8.67 -3.77 -15.86
C HIS A 587 -9.22 -4.71 -16.95
N PRO A 588 -8.47 -5.72 -17.41
CA PRO A 588 -8.95 -6.62 -18.45
C PRO A 588 -10.05 -7.56 -17.91
N GLY A 589 -11.32 -7.24 -18.16
CA GLY A 589 -12.46 -8.13 -17.88
C GLY A 589 -13.12 -7.95 -16.50
N PHE A 590 -12.61 -7.07 -15.63
CA PHE A 590 -13.13 -6.85 -14.28
C PHE A 590 -14.03 -5.60 -14.14
N GLY A 591 -14.22 -4.83 -15.21
CA GLY A 591 -14.93 -3.54 -15.15
C GLY A 591 -14.10 -2.41 -14.52
N CYS A 592 -14.70 -1.21 -14.41
CA CYS A 592 -14.03 0.00 -13.93
C CYS A 592 -14.30 0.25 -12.44
N TRP A 593 -13.28 0.10 -11.60
CA TRP A 593 -13.31 0.38 -10.16
C TRP A 593 -11.87 0.53 -9.65
N PHE A 594 -11.68 1.07 -8.44
CA PHE A 594 -10.36 1.18 -7.81
C PHE A 594 -10.10 0.04 -6.82
N SER A 595 -8.98 -0.66 -7.01
CA SER A 595 -8.40 -1.57 -6.04
C SER A 595 -7.77 -0.83 -4.85
N GLY A 596 -7.42 -1.56 -3.78
CA GLY A 596 -6.71 -0.97 -2.64
C GLY A 596 -5.37 -0.34 -3.03
N THR A 597 -4.69 -0.90 -4.04
CA THR A 597 -3.46 -0.34 -4.61
C THR A 597 -3.74 0.93 -5.40
N ASP A 598 -4.82 0.96 -6.19
CA ASP A 598 -5.22 2.16 -6.95
C ASP A 598 -5.56 3.33 -6.05
N ILE A 599 -6.19 3.06 -4.89
CA ILE A 599 -6.47 4.07 -3.87
C ILE A 599 -5.17 4.69 -3.36
N ASN A 600 -4.17 3.87 -3.02
CA ASN A 600 -2.87 4.37 -2.57
C ASN A 600 -2.14 5.16 -3.67
N THR A 601 -2.21 4.71 -4.92
CA THR A 601 -1.63 5.40 -6.08
C THR A 601 -2.30 6.75 -6.29
N GLN A 602 -3.63 6.79 -6.32
CA GLN A 602 -4.41 8.02 -6.45
C GLN A 602 -4.14 8.99 -5.30
N GLN A 603 -4.04 8.50 -4.06
CA GLN A 603 -3.69 9.34 -2.91
C GLN A 603 -2.32 10.00 -3.08
N SER A 604 -1.35 9.29 -3.67
CA SER A 604 -0.02 9.84 -3.95
C SER A 604 -0.06 10.93 -5.03
N PHE A 605 -0.88 10.76 -6.07
CA PHE A 605 -1.08 11.79 -7.09
C PHE A 605 -1.85 13.01 -6.56
N GLU A 606 -2.83 12.80 -5.68
CA GLU A 606 -3.60 13.89 -5.04
C GLU A 606 -2.75 14.71 -4.06
N GLN A 607 -1.72 14.12 -3.44
CA GLN A 607 -0.73 14.87 -2.65
C GLN A 607 0.10 15.84 -3.51
N LEU A 608 0.38 15.49 -4.76
CA LEU A 608 1.11 16.36 -5.71
C LEU A 608 0.20 17.42 -6.31
N ASN A 609 -1.01 17.03 -6.70
CA ASN A 609 -2.02 17.94 -7.21
C ASN A 609 -3.41 17.49 -6.74
N PRO A 610 -4.12 18.29 -5.92
CA PRO A 610 -5.41 17.89 -5.35
C PRO A 610 -6.50 17.64 -6.42
N ARG A 611 -6.28 18.12 -7.66
CA ARG A 611 -7.20 17.93 -8.79
C ARG A 611 -6.82 16.77 -9.71
N ALA A 612 -5.78 16.01 -9.38
CA ALA A 612 -5.39 14.84 -10.15
C ALA A 612 -6.54 13.82 -10.24
N VAL A 613 -6.67 13.19 -11.41
CA VAL A 613 -7.73 12.21 -11.68
C VAL A 613 -7.15 10.86 -12.07
N GLY A 614 -7.77 9.78 -11.61
CA GLY A 614 -7.41 8.41 -12.00
C GLY A 614 -8.48 7.80 -12.89
N VAL A 615 -8.08 7.29 -14.05
CA VAL A 615 -9.02 6.75 -15.07
C VAL A 615 -8.80 5.25 -15.25
N VAL A 616 -9.88 4.48 -15.17
CA VAL A 616 -9.84 3.02 -15.33
C VAL A 616 -10.54 2.64 -16.62
N VAL A 617 -9.86 1.85 -17.47
CA VAL A 617 -10.39 1.39 -18.77
C VAL A 617 -10.46 -0.13 -18.80
N ASP A 618 -11.59 -0.71 -19.20
CA ASP A 618 -11.67 -2.16 -19.47
C ASP A 618 -11.55 -2.43 -20.98
N PRO A 619 -10.39 -2.91 -21.48
CA PRO A 619 -10.19 -3.14 -22.90
C PRO A 619 -10.96 -4.36 -23.46
N ILE A 620 -11.38 -5.30 -22.60
CA ILE A 620 -12.10 -6.53 -22.96
C ILE A 620 -13.60 -6.23 -23.07
N GLN A 621 -14.18 -5.60 -22.04
CA GLN A 621 -15.60 -5.24 -22.05
C GLN A 621 -15.91 -4.07 -23.00
N SER A 622 -14.89 -3.28 -23.38
CA SER A 622 -15.00 -2.26 -24.42
C SER A 622 -15.17 -2.89 -25.82
N VAL A 623 -16.40 -3.31 -26.12
CA VAL A 623 -16.82 -3.89 -27.41
C VAL A 623 -17.41 -2.82 -28.35
N LYS A 624 -17.61 -3.19 -29.63
CA LYS A 624 -17.98 -2.28 -30.74
C LYS A 624 -19.00 -1.20 -30.34
N GLY A 625 -18.53 0.05 -30.22
CA GLY A 625 -19.36 1.24 -30.01
C GLY A 625 -19.60 1.64 -28.55
N LYS A 626 -19.21 0.81 -27.57
CA LYS A 626 -19.33 1.12 -26.14
C LYS A 626 -17.96 0.98 -25.47
N VAL A 627 -17.39 2.10 -25.03
CA VAL A 627 -16.16 2.10 -24.24
C VAL A 627 -16.54 2.04 -22.76
N VAL A 628 -16.00 1.05 -22.05
CA VAL A 628 -16.15 0.88 -20.62
C VAL A 628 -14.97 1.59 -19.97
N ILE A 629 -15.24 2.77 -19.44
CA ILE A 629 -14.26 3.70 -18.85
C ILE A 629 -14.96 4.49 -17.75
N ASP A 630 -14.25 4.69 -16.64
CA ASP A 630 -14.73 5.50 -15.53
C ASP A 630 -13.55 6.30 -14.94
N CYS A 631 -13.87 7.43 -14.33
CA CYS A 631 -12.90 8.38 -13.79
C CYS A 631 -13.21 8.61 -12.33
N PHE A 632 -12.21 8.48 -11.47
CA PHE A 632 -12.40 8.49 -10.03
C PHE A 632 -11.49 9.51 -9.34
N ARG A 633 -11.96 9.99 -8.20
CA ARG A 633 -11.21 10.77 -7.22
C ARG A 633 -11.53 10.28 -5.81
N LEU A 634 -10.58 10.40 -4.89
CA LEU A 634 -10.77 9.96 -3.51
C LEU A 634 -11.63 10.96 -2.72
N ILE A 635 -12.31 10.43 -1.71
CA ILE A 635 -13.03 11.25 -0.75
C ILE A 635 -12.09 11.54 0.44
N ASN A 636 -11.91 12.82 0.76
CA ASN A 636 -11.09 13.21 1.91
C ASN A 636 -11.75 12.74 3.22
N HIS A 637 -11.08 11.83 3.91
CA HIS A 637 -11.54 11.24 5.17
C HIS A 637 -11.67 12.28 6.31
N GLN A 638 -10.88 13.34 6.30
CA GLN A 638 -11.00 14.42 7.29
C GLN A 638 -12.32 15.19 7.15
N MET A 639 -12.82 15.38 5.93
CA MET A 639 -14.11 16.06 5.71
C MET A 639 -15.30 15.21 6.15
N LEU A 640 -15.23 13.90 5.92
CA LEU A 640 -16.21 12.91 6.39
C LEU A 640 -16.32 12.90 7.93
N MET A 641 -15.19 13.06 8.63
CA MET A 641 -15.14 13.13 10.09
C MET A 641 -15.66 14.46 10.65
N LEU A 642 -15.64 15.54 9.87
CA LEU A 642 -16.23 16.83 10.24
C LEU A 642 -17.75 16.89 10.03
N GLY A 643 -18.39 15.83 9.53
CA GLY A 643 -19.82 15.83 9.22
C GLY A 643 -20.22 16.75 8.07
N GLN A 644 -19.24 17.36 7.39
CA GLN A 644 -19.46 18.05 6.13
C GLN A 644 -19.69 16.99 5.05
N GLU A 645 -20.76 17.11 4.26
CA GLU A 645 -20.93 16.25 3.09
C GLU A 645 -19.71 16.45 2.17
N PRO A 646 -18.91 15.41 1.92
CA PRO A 646 -17.76 15.53 1.02
C PRO A 646 -18.18 15.68 -0.44
N ARG A 647 -19.48 15.57 -0.71
CA ARG A 647 -20.05 15.54 -2.06
C ARG A 647 -20.50 16.95 -2.44
N GLN A 648 -19.60 17.72 -3.03
CA GLN A 648 -19.99 18.85 -3.88
C GLN A 648 -19.96 18.51 -5.37
N THR A 649 -19.82 17.24 -5.75
CA THR A 649 -19.71 16.83 -7.15
C THR A 649 -20.39 15.48 -7.39
N THR A 650 -21.60 15.47 -7.93
CA THR A 650 -22.07 14.36 -8.79
C THR A 650 -22.74 14.94 -10.01
N SER A 651 -22.09 14.76 -11.16
CA SER A 651 -22.39 15.32 -12.48
C SER A 651 -23.66 14.79 -13.18
N ASN A 652 -24.60 14.21 -12.45
CA ASN A 652 -25.87 13.81 -13.03
C ASN A 652 -26.89 14.90 -12.70
N ILE A 653 -27.32 15.66 -13.71
CA ILE A 653 -28.55 16.44 -13.60
C ILE A 653 -29.66 15.47 -13.19
N GLY A 654 -30.07 15.53 -11.93
CA GLY A 654 -31.06 14.64 -11.34
C GLY A 654 -30.51 13.26 -10.93
N HIS A 655 -30.42 13.08 -9.61
CA HIS A 655 -30.18 11.83 -8.87
C HIS A 655 -28.74 11.34 -8.68
N LEU A 656 -28.38 11.33 -7.39
CA LEU A 656 -27.27 10.62 -6.78
C LEU A 656 -27.38 9.12 -7.12
N ASN A 657 -26.49 8.58 -7.95
CA ASN A 657 -26.31 7.13 -8.00
C ASN A 657 -25.75 6.71 -6.64
N LYS A 658 -26.53 5.96 -5.86
CA LYS A 658 -26.04 5.36 -4.62
C LYS A 658 -24.78 4.56 -4.96
N PRO A 659 -23.68 4.69 -4.19
CA PRO A 659 -22.49 3.89 -4.43
C PRO A 659 -22.89 2.42 -4.48
N SER A 660 -22.33 1.69 -5.46
CA SER A 660 -22.54 0.25 -5.52
C SER A 660 -22.07 -0.38 -4.19
N ILE A 661 -22.68 -1.50 -3.82
CA ILE A 661 -22.30 -2.23 -2.60
C ILE A 661 -20.80 -2.56 -2.63
N THR A 662 -20.25 -2.82 -3.82
CA THR A 662 -18.80 -2.97 -4.06
C THR A 662 -17.98 -1.71 -3.72
N ALA A 663 -18.39 -0.51 -4.14
CA ALA A 663 -17.68 0.72 -3.78
C ALA A 663 -17.72 0.99 -2.27
N LEU A 664 -18.82 0.67 -1.59
CA LEU A 664 -18.92 0.81 -0.14
C LEU A 664 -18.02 -0.16 0.64
N ILE A 665 -17.69 -1.31 0.03
CA ILE A 665 -16.85 -2.37 0.62
C ILE A 665 -15.36 -2.15 0.33
N HIS A 666 -15.00 -1.52 -0.80
CA HIS A 666 -13.61 -1.42 -1.28
C HIS A 666 -12.90 -0.09 -0.99
N GLY A 667 -13.61 1.01 -0.69
CA GLY A 667 -12.97 2.27 -0.28
C GLY A 667 -13.80 3.54 -0.54
N HIS A 668 -13.42 4.66 0.08
CA HIS A 668 -14.14 5.93 -0.06
C HIS A 668 -13.66 6.74 -1.30
N TYR A 669 -14.25 6.46 -2.47
CA TYR A 669 -14.01 7.23 -3.71
C TYR A 669 -15.34 7.52 -4.45
N TYR A 670 -15.31 8.46 -5.39
CA TYR A 670 -16.47 8.81 -6.22
C TYR A 670 -16.11 8.90 -7.71
N SER A 671 -17.09 8.73 -8.59
CA SER A 671 -16.95 8.84 -10.05
C SER A 671 -17.24 10.27 -10.52
N ILE A 672 -16.46 10.74 -11.49
CA ILE A 672 -16.58 12.05 -12.15
C ILE A 672 -17.10 11.84 -13.58
N ALA A 673 -17.98 12.73 -14.06
CA ALA A 673 -18.42 12.68 -15.47
C ALA A 673 -17.25 12.81 -16.43
N ILE A 674 -17.14 11.80 -17.29
CA ILE A 674 -16.31 11.86 -18.50
C ILE A 674 -17.16 12.39 -19.64
N ASN A 675 -16.72 13.48 -20.24
CA ASN A 675 -17.32 14.03 -21.44
C ASN A 675 -16.34 13.92 -22.62
N TYR A 676 -16.87 13.74 -23.82
CA TYR A 676 -16.08 13.56 -25.04
C TYR A 676 -16.39 14.68 -26.01
N ARG A 677 -15.37 15.46 -26.37
CA ARG A 677 -15.49 16.33 -27.53
C ARG A 677 -15.36 15.43 -28.76
N LYS A 678 -16.43 15.33 -29.55
CA LYS A 678 -16.45 14.53 -30.77
C LYS A 678 -16.76 15.46 -31.95
N ASN A 679 -15.78 15.70 -32.79
CA ASN A 679 -16.05 16.14 -34.15
C ASN A 679 -16.58 14.95 -34.98
N ASP A 680 -17.33 15.22 -36.07
CA ASP A 680 -17.87 14.16 -36.93
C ASP A 680 -16.78 13.18 -37.44
N LEU A 681 -15.58 13.70 -37.69
CA LEU A 681 -14.41 12.92 -38.09
C LEU A 681 -13.92 12.00 -36.96
N GLU A 682 -13.91 12.49 -35.72
CA GLU A 682 -13.47 11.73 -34.55
C GLU A 682 -14.49 10.66 -34.19
N GLN A 683 -15.79 10.96 -34.31
CA GLN A 683 -16.84 9.96 -34.14
C GLN A 683 -16.73 8.84 -35.18
N LYS A 684 -16.48 9.19 -36.46
CA LYS A 684 -16.20 8.21 -37.52
C LYS A 684 -14.94 7.40 -37.23
N MET A 685 -13.88 8.04 -36.72
CA MET A 685 -12.65 7.35 -36.33
C MET A 685 -12.89 6.35 -35.18
N LEU A 686 -13.62 6.76 -34.14
CA LEU A 686 -13.97 5.89 -33.00
C LEU A 686 -14.84 4.70 -33.43
N LEU A 687 -15.74 4.87 -34.40
CA LEU A 687 -16.50 3.75 -34.98
C LEU A 687 -15.62 2.76 -35.76
N ASN A 688 -14.47 3.23 -36.29
CA ASN A 688 -13.54 2.43 -37.07
C ASN A 688 -12.50 1.67 -36.23
N LEU A 689 -12.41 1.90 -34.91
CA LEU A 689 -11.56 1.17 -33.96
C LEU A 689 -11.72 -0.35 -34.01
N GLY A 690 -12.91 -0.83 -34.39
CA GLY A 690 -13.22 -2.24 -34.52
C GLY A 690 -12.59 -2.93 -35.75
N LYS A 691 -12.00 -2.16 -36.68
CA LYS A 691 -11.44 -2.70 -37.92
C LYS A 691 -10.05 -3.28 -37.68
N LYS A 692 -9.78 -4.46 -38.26
CA LYS A 692 -8.47 -5.15 -38.16
C LYS A 692 -7.27 -4.26 -38.49
N LYS A 693 -7.35 -3.39 -39.50
CA LYS A 693 -6.25 -2.45 -39.83
C LYS A 693 -5.83 -1.52 -38.68
N TRP A 694 -6.75 -1.14 -37.79
CA TRP A 694 -6.45 -0.32 -36.62
C TRP A 694 -5.96 -1.16 -35.43
N GLN A 695 -6.22 -2.47 -35.43
CA GLN A 695 -5.93 -3.41 -34.34
C GLN A 695 -4.65 -4.23 -34.56
N GLU A 696 -4.42 -4.69 -35.79
CA GLU A 696 -3.26 -5.48 -36.21
C GLU A 696 -2.20 -4.52 -36.75
N ARG A 697 -1.13 -4.34 -35.95
CA ARG A 697 0.23 -3.80 -36.21
C ARG A 697 0.49 -2.59 -37.16
N ASP A 698 -0.38 -2.18 -38.07
CA ASP A 698 -0.03 -1.30 -39.20
C ASP A 698 -0.68 0.10 -39.16
N GLY A 699 -1.81 0.28 -38.47
CA GLY A 699 -2.59 1.53 -38.59
C GLY A 699 -1.99 2.80 -37.95
N LEU A 700 -1.02 2.67 -37.05
CA LEU A 700 -0.46 3.78 -36.24
C LEU A 700 1.03 3.58 -35.88
N LYS A 701 1.78 2.78 -36.64
CA LYS A 701 3.24 2.74 -36.47
C LYS A 701 3.84 3.89 -37.27
N LEU A 702 4.57 4.76 -36.59
CA LEU A 702 5.51 5.64 -37.27
C LEU A 702 6.61 4.75 -37.84
N THR A 703 6.97 4.96 -39.09
CA THR A 703 8.17 4.37 -39.68
C THR A 703 9.37 4.81 -38.86
N ASP A 704 10.29 3.87 -38.59
CA ASP A 704 11.48 4.16 -37.80
C ASP A 704 12.29 5.30 -38.44
N PHE A 705 12.93 6.12 -37.61
CA PHE A 705 13.64 7.32 -38.08
C PHE A 705 14.71 6.95 -39.10
N ASP A 706 15.48 5.89 -38.84
CA ASP A 706 16.55 5.40 -39.70
C ASP A 706 16.02 4.95 -41.09
N SER A 707 14.82 4.37 -41.13
CA SER A 707 14.17 3.98 -42.39
C SER A 707 13.74 5.21 -43.19
N HIS A 708 13.19 6.22 -42.51
CA HIS A 708 12.76 7.46 -43.16
C HIS A 708 13.96 8.30 -43.60
N GLU A 709 15.08 8.28 -42.87
CA GLU A 709 16.34 8.90 -43.27
C GLU A 709 16.90 8.25 -44.53
N GLY A 710 16.92 6.92 -44.60
CA GLY A 710 17.36 6.17 -45.78
C GLY A 710 16.51 6.45 -47.02
N ASP A 711 15.18 6.50 -46.87
CA ASP A 711 14.26 6.82 -47.96
C ASP A 711 14.41 8.27 -48.44
N ASN A 712 14.59 9.21 -47.50
CA ASN A 712 14.88 10.61 -47.84
C ASN A 712 16.22 10.74 -48.58
N GLU A 713 17.27 10.08 -48.10
CA GLU A 713 18.59 10.09 -48.74
C GLU A 713 18.52 9.51 -50.16
N LYS A 714 17.78 8.40 -50.33
CA LYS A 714 17.55 7.79 -51.64
C LYS A 714 16.80 8.74 -52.58
N THR A 715 15.73 9.36 -52.09
CA THR A 715 14.94 10.32 -52.88
C THR A 715 15.79 11.52 -53.31
N VAL A 716 16.63 12.05 -52.41
CA VAL A 716 17.55 13.15 -52.72
C VAL A 716 18.62 12.72 -53.73
N LYS A 717 19.15 11.50 -53.63
CA LYS A 717 20.09 10.94 -54.64
C LYS A 717 19.44 10.78 -56.00
N GLU A 718 18.19 10.30 -56.05
CA GLU A 718 17.43 10.19 -57.31
C GLU A 718 17.16 11.58 -57.92
N MET A 719 16.81 12.58 -57.10
CA MET A 719 16.67 13.97 -57.56
C MET A 719 18.00 14.55 -58.07
N LEU A 720 19.12 14.24 -57.42
CA LEU A 720 20.45 14.66 -57.87
C LEU A 720 20.79 14.05 -59.25
N ASP A 721 20.60 12.74 -59.42
CA ASP A 721 20.85 12.05 -60.68
C ASP A 721 19.95 12.56 -61.82
N LEU A 722 18.66 12.82 -61.52
CA LEU A 722 17.76 13.46 -62.49
C LEU A 722 18.21 14.87 -62.85
N THR A 723 18.69 15.65 -61.89
CA THR A 723 19.20 17.01 -62.13
C THR A 723 20.49 16.98 -62.96
N GLU A 724 21.39 16.03 -62.71
CA GLU A 724 22.60 15.84 -63.52
C GLU A 724 22.26 15.42 -64.96
N LYS A 725 21.32 14.48 -65.13
CA LYS A 725 20.83 14.07 -66.45
C LYS A 725 20.17 15.22 -67.19
N TYR A 726 19.36 16.02 -66.50
CA TYR A 726 18.72 17.21 -67.07
C TYR A 726 19.75 18.26 -67.48
N ASN A 727 20.76 18.53 -66.63
CA ASN A 727 21.85 19.45 -66.97
C ASN A 727 22.68 18.95 -68.16
N LYS A 728 22.95 17.65 -68.26
CA LYS A 728 23.60 17.05 -69.43
C LYS A 728 22.74 17.23 -70.68
N MET A 729 21.44 16.98 -70.58
CA MET A 729 20.50 17.16 -71.69
C MET A 729 20.46 18.61 -72.17
N ILE A 730 20.45 19.59 -71.26
CA ILE A 730 20.56 21.02 -71.62
C ILE A 730 21.90 21.33 -72.30
N GLN A 731 23.02 20.80 -71.78
CA GLN A 731 24.34 21.03 -72.39
C GLN A 731 24.45 20.40 -73.78
N GLU A 732 23.77 19.28 -74.02
CA GLU A 732 23.67 18.65 -75.33
C GLU A 732 22.74 19.44 -76.27
N GLU A 733 21.65 20.01 -75.75
CA GLU A 733 20.77 20.92 -76.49
C GLU A 733 21.52 22.16 -76.97
N PHE A 734 22.32 22.81 -76.12
CA PHE A 734 23.13 23.97 -76.53
C PHE A 734 24.24 23.65 -77.55
N LYS A 735 24.65 22.39 -77.68
CA LYS A 735 25.68 21.95 -78.64
C LYS A 735 25.10 21.49 -79.98
N SER A 736 23.80 21.24 -80.07
CA SER A 736 23.13 20.67 -81.24
C SER A 736 22.43 21.77 -82.04
N THR A 737 22.44 21.68 -83.38
CA THR A 737 21.62 22.54 -84.26
C THR A 737 20.14 22.09 -84.23
N GLU A 738 19.20 23.01 -84.46
CA GLU A 738 17.73 22.78 -84.35
C GLU A 738 17.25 21.50 -85.05
N ASP A 739 17.81 21.17 -86.22
CA ASP A 739 17.43 19.97 -86.99
C ASP A 739 17.93 18.64 -86.38
N GLU A 740 19.09 18.63 -85.71
CA GLU A 740 19.64 17.43 -85.06
C GLU A 740 18.92 17.12 -83.73
N PHE A 741 18.41 18.15 -83.07
CA PHE A 741 17.69 18.02 -81.81
C PHE A 741 16.33 17.32 -81.97
N VAL A 742 15.57 17.65 -83.02
CA VAL A 742 14.26 17.04 -83.32
C VAL A 742 14.39 15.54 -83.64
N VAL A 743 15.48 15.15 -84.30
CA VAL A 743 15.73 13.73 -84.64
C VAL A 743 16.11 12.92 -83.39
N ASN A 744 16.85 13.50 -82.44
CA ASN A 744 17.31 12.79 -81.24
C ASN A 744 16.22 12.59 -80.17
N GLN A 745 15.15 13.41 -80.14
CA GLN A 745 14.01 13.19 -79.24
C GLN A 745 12.95 12.21 -79.79
N ALA A 746 12.99 11.86 -81.08
CA ALA A 746 12.03 10.95 -81.66
C ALA A 746 12.34 9.50 -81.24
N GLY A 747 11.40 8.80 -80.59
CA GLY A 747 11.58 7.40 -80.17
C GLY A 747 12.02 6.49 -81.33
N GLY A 748 12.80 5.44 -81.04
CA GLY A 748 13.67 4.74 -82.00
C GLY A 748 13.08 4.17 -83.30
N ALA A 749 11.75 4.04 -83.43
CA ALA A 749 11.09 3.72 -84.70
C ALA A 749 10.95 4.94 -85.63
N THR A 750 10.70 6.12 -85.05
CA THR A 750 10.51 7.40 -85.74
C THR A 750 11.85 8.02 -86.15
N GLN A 751 12.89 7.82 -85.33
CA GLN A 751 14.26 8.27 -85.61
C GLN A 751 14.83 7.68 -86.91
N LYS A 752 14.63 6.37 -87.14
CA LYS A 752 15.05 5.70 -88.39
C LYS A 752 14.30 6.21 -89.63
N CYS A 753 13.03 6.59 -89.48
CA CYS A 753 12.22 7.14 -90.57
C CYS A 753 12.64 8.58 -90.93
N LEU A 754 12.92 9.41 -89.91
CA LEU A 754 13.36 10.79 -90.09
C LEU A 754 14.77 10.87 -90.71
N CYS A 755 15.72 10.03 -90.29
CA CYS A 755 17.04 9.96 -90.94
C CYS A 755 16.93 9.58 -92.42
N LYS A 756 16.11 8.56 -92.76
CA LYS A 756 15.90 8.14 -94.15
C LYS A 756 15.22 9.21 -95.00
N SER A 757 14.31 9.98 -94.41
CA SER A 757 13.63 11.08 -95.10
C SER A 757 14.56 12.28 -95.32
N ALA A 758 15.43 12.59 -94.35
CA ALA A 758 16.44 13.65 -94.47
C ALA A 758 17.54 13.29 -95.49
N GLU A 759 17.97 12.03 -95.54
CA GLU A 759 18.90 11.54 -96.58
C GLU A 759 18.28 11.61 -97.98
N ASN A 760 17.01 11.22 -98.14
CA ASN A 760 16.29 11.34 -99.41
C ASN A 760 16.09 12.82 -99.82
N LEU A 761 15.79 13.72 -98.89
CA LEU A 761 15.67 15.17 -99.17
C LEU A 761 17.00 15.78 -99.62
N ARG A 762 18.13 15.40 -98.99
CA ARG A 762 19.46 15.83 -99.42
C ARG A 762 19.86 15.24 -100.77
N ALA A 763 19.47 14.00 -101.08
CA ALA A 763 19.69 13.39 -102.39
C ALA A 763 18.84 14.03 -103.50
N THR A 764 17.67 14.60 -103.16
CA THR A 764 16.77 15.28 -104.12
C THR A 764 17.14 16.76 -104.33
N GLN A 765 17.95 17.37 -103.45
CA GLN A 765 18.49 18.73 -103.64
C GLN A 765 19.86 18.77 -104.35
N LEU A 766 20.47 17.61 -104.62
CA LEU A 766 21.73 17.44 -105.37
C LEU A 766 21.54 16.84 -106.77
N GLN A 767 20.29 16.73 -107.24
CA GLN A 767 19.88 16.64 -108.64
C GLN A 767 19.12 17.91 -109.01
#